data_AF-A0A1Y0XYA8-F1
#
_entry.id   AF-A0A1Y0XYA8-F1
#
_cell.length_a   1.000
_cell.length_b   1.000
_cell.length_c   1.000
_cell.angle_alpha   90.00
_cell.angle_beta   90.00
_cell.angle_gamma   90.00
#
_symmetry.space_group_name_H-M   'P 1'
#
loop_
_entity.id
_entity.type
_entity.pdbx_description
1 polymer ?
#
loop_
_entity_poly.entity_id
_entity_poly.type
_entity_poly.pdbx_seq_one_letter_code
_entity_poly.pdbx_strand_id
1 'polypeptide(L)'
;MKKRIIFVMNRWDSSKGGIQTVNRELLLAIAKMRPDIDCISVVTFATAAEVSQAYNNNITLIHGRTPDQWEDVLLSEEIRTIDQSSVIAIVGHSHFSAKQARLLQNTYFKNALIVQFVHMDPMRTEGIKEDNQEDYVFRREAKQETELSYAKAADIIFCIGPKLTRVMKDNFCAHDLDDSRIHRIDCGISTERSPRNAPPKQPTVVCIGRTESIRVKGLDIFARAAGILDKQWDTDPATKGQILKPRFIVRGAEKEPERLQQTLQELALEMGGRPELIVRPYTTDKKSLHADLRGATTFLMPSREEGFGLVACEAISFGVPIIVSRQSGIAELISETSRSSGNNFDTCIVDTQGDAMMVSKNFASTTFSLLVNNNDEFFYPRLRAHLSEICSWKVGAETFISVVEKEYENKNKSKSTSSIIEPKSSSVIEPKPSMIENVLESEKESLMQKHGVVAVGIKQAIIITIEKGTKPNLPEKIEGFEVIVREVENVKLTSAEPNSSYELLVDGQRRATIGLFGTDFSGQLFAITVGHAIPSNYNSKIEMIINNQHIPLVLENIENQADIAILRVNTNLSFLPRSLGYRKSGTKAFIEMPSNIIEGQIDSVDITIDISTSKLKKHRYKDVFEVALKTMTEPGVSGAVVSDQQGDAIGIVIGSMINQNGKMSLLALNANSVMSRNNLNAVAIDDMSLCPHIGILLENDEIASELFQNLYNMKRFTRSGRLYFYGITSFGIRVTCTIQREFSSVASAIAMTQMLLDNRPDAVFVIGTCLGLQNNQHIGDIIIASELLVFEAPFELYNANYMDPYVWVAPMKIQKIAKLAAHTKVNRKVYIGSLASANMVIKATDVTLLETISRSVIALDIGAAGAAVQAAQAISKELPVVVISVVTELFKHDNYSSYNTPHQVVEFTLNMLKHIKIETKFGHRNIMT
;
A
#
# COMPACT_ATOMS: atom_id res chain seq x y z
N MET A 1 23.14 5.12 -12.38
CA MET A 1 23.37 5.90 -11.13
C MET A 1 22.05 6.08 -10.41
N LYS A 2 22.08 6.36 -9.10
CA LYS A 2 20.87 6.57 -8.30
C LYS A 2 20.21 7.91 -8.68
N LYS A 3 18.88 7.96 -8.84
CA LYS A 3 18.16 9.20 -9.19
C LYS A 3 18.17 10.15 -7.98
N ARG A 4 18.19 11.46 -8.20
CA ARG A 4 18.22 12.48 -7.13
C ARG A 4 17.18 13.56 -7.31
N ILE A 5 16.59 14.01 -6.21
CA ILE A 5 15.62 15.11 -6.17
C ILE A 5 16.06 16.12 -5.11
N ILE A 6 16.13 17.40 -5.48
CA ILE A 6 16.57 18.50 -4.60
C ILE A 6 15.37 19.36 -4.23
N PHE A 7 14.99 19.40 -2.95
CA PHE A 7 14.01 20.36 -2.43
C PHE A 7 14.73 21.59 -1.87
N VAL A 8 14.41 22.78 -2.39
CA VAL A 8 14.98 24.05 -1.93
C VAL A 8 13.99 24.70 -0.96
N MET A 9 14.35 24.84 0.31
CA MET A 9 13.49 25.39 1.36
C MET A 9 14.30 26.27 2.31
N ASN A 10 13.73 27.33 2.87
CA ASN A 10 14.54 28.27 3.66
C ASN A 10 15.04 27.68 5.00
N ARG A 11 14.20 26.89 5.68
CA ARG A 11 14.54 26.08 6.86
C ARG A 11 13.93 24.69 6.77
N TRP A 12 14.50 23.74 7.53
CA TRP A 12 14.02 22.36 7.66
C TRP A 12 12.85 22.22 8.66
N ASP A 13 12.86 22.99 9.75
CA ASP A 13 11.79 23.01 10.73
C ASP A 13 10.49 23.70 10.23
N SER A 14 9.34 23.34 10.82
CA SER A 14 8.01 23.89 10.43
C SER A 14 7.75 25.32 10.93
N SER A 15 8.78 26.02 11.40
CA SER A 15 8.65 27.23 12.22
C SER A 15 8.20 28.50 11.50
N LYS A 16 8.06 28.46 10.17
CA LYS A 16 7.45 29.56 9.39
C LYS A 16 6.06 29.22 8.82
N GLY A 17 5.56 28.00 9.08
CA GLY A 17 4.16 27.60 8.82
C GLY A 17 4.01 26.43 7.84
N GLY A 18 2.83 26.36 7.21
CA GLY A 18 2.39 25.20 6.43
C GLY A 18 3.30 24.85 5.24
N ILE A 19 3.97 25.83 4.63
CA ILE A 19 4.87 25.63 3.50
C ILE A 19 6.04 24.72 3.91
N GLN A 20 6.73 25.05 5.00
CA GLN A 20 7.82 24.23 5.53
C GLN A 20 7.32 22.84 5.97
N THR A 21 6.09 22.72 6.48
CA THR A 21 5.47 21.43 6.78
C THR A 21 5.28 20.58 5.52
N VAL A 22 4.76 21.13 4.41
CA VAL A 22 4.68 20.39 3.13
C VAL A 22 6.06 19.96 2.69
N ASN A 23 7.01 20.89 2.63
CA ASN A 23 8.33 20.64 2.07
C ASN A 23 9.06 19.52 2.82
N ARG A 24 9.00 19.50 4.16
CA ARG A 24 9.63 18.45 4.98
C ARG A 24 8.82 17.15 4.97
N GLU A 25 7.53 17.18 5.30
CA GLU A 25 6.76 15.94 5.50
C GLU A 25 6.50 15.21 4.15
N LEU A 26 6.44 15.91 3.02
CA LEU A 26 6.44 15.30 1.68
C LEU A 26 7.80 14.66 1.36
N LEU A 27 8.93 15.33 1.62
CA LEU A 27 10.26 14.76 1.36
C LEU A 27 10.54 13.54 2.26
N LEU A 28 10.10 13.57 3.52
CA LEU A 28 10.13 12.41 4.43
C LEU A 28 9.31 11.24 3.87
N ALA A 29 8.11 11.49 3.35
CA ALA A 29 7.29 10.46 2.72
C ALA A 29 7.94 9.89 1.45
N ILE A 30 8.55 10.74 0.60
CA ILE A 30 9.31 10.30 -0.59
C ILE A 30 10.50 9.43 -0.18
N ALA A 31 11.35 9.87 0.74
CA ALA A 31 12.55 9.15 1.16
C ALA A 31 12.22 7.79 1.81
N LYS A 32 11.09 7.70 2.51
CA LYS A 32 10.56 6.44 3.06
C LYS A 32 9.96 5.51 1.99
N MET A 33 9.34 6.06 0.96
CA MET A 33 8.64 5.32 -0.10
C MET A 33 9.56 4.85 -1.23
N ARG A 34 10.61 5.62 -1.55
CA ARG A 34 11.55 5.37 -2.65
C ARG A 34 13.00 5.43 -2.18
N PRO A 35 13.50 4.41 -1.45
CA PRO A 35 14.91 4.32 -1.05
C PRO A 35 15.90 4.29 -2.22
N ASP A 36 15.43 4.02 -3.43
CA ASP A 36 16.16 4.08 -4.71
C ASP A 36 16.38 5.52 -5.23
N ILE A 37 15.84 6.54 -4.56
CA ILE A 37 16.06 7.96 -4.86
C ILE A 37 16.87 8.60 -3.72
N ASP A 38 17.91 9.37 -4.03
CA ASP A 38 18.56 10.24 -3.04
C ASP A 38 17.72 11.51 -2.88
N CYS A 39 17.17 11.68 -1.68
CA CYS A 39 16.41 12.87 -1.29
C CYS A 39 17.36 13.91 -0.69
N ILE A 40 17.47 15.07 -1.34
CA ILE A 40 18.35 16.17 -0.92
C ILE A 40 17.47 17.36 -0.53
N SER A 41 17.79 17.99 0.61
CA SER A 41 17.23 19.27 1.03
C SER A 41 18.33 20.32 1.05
N VAL A 42 18.10 21.47 0.40
CA VAL A 42 19.01 22.63 0.40
C VAL A 42 18.37 23.75 1.22
N VAL A 43 19.05 24.18 2.28
CA VAL A 43 18.53 25.16 3.25
C VAL A 43 19.53 26.26 3.62
N THR A 44 19.04 27.42 4.06
CA THR A 44 19.90 28.56 4.46
C THR A 44 20.66 28.30 5.76
N PHE A 45 20.08 27.50 6.65
CA PHE A 45 20.65 27.12 7.94
C PHE A 45 19.99 25.83 8.45
N ALA A 46 20.75 25.01 9.18
CA ALA A 46 20.26 23.89 9.96
C ALA A 46 21.07 23.74 11.25
N THR A 47 20.42 23.29 12.32
CA THR A 47 21.09 22.84 13.55
C THR A 47 21.59 21.40 13.41
N ALA A 48 22.58 21.01 14.21
CA ALA A 48 23.08 19.63 14.24
C ALA A 48 21.96 18.59 14.51
N ALA A 49 20.96 18.94 15.32
CA ALA A 49 19.79 18.08 15.59
C ALA A 49 18.90 17.89 14.35
N GLU A 50 18.73 18.93 13.51
CA GLU A 50 18.00 18.83 12.24
C GLU A 50 18.78 18.02 11.20
N VAL A 51 20.11 18.18 11.13
CA VAL A 51 20.98 17.38 10.25
C VAL A 51 20.92 15.90 10.65
N SER A 52 21.04 15.56 11.94
CA SER A 52 20.88 14.19 12.43
C SER A 52 19.46 13.64 12.18
N GLN A 53 18.43 14.47 12.31
CA GLN A 53 17.05 14.07 12.00
C GLN A 53 16.87 13.74 10.51
N ALA A 54 17.37 14.59 9.61
CA ALA A 54 17.29 14.36 8.16
C ALA A 54 18.05 13.09 7.76
N TYR A 55 19.29 12.93 8.25
CA TYR A 55 20.11 11.73 8.01
C TYR A 55 19.41 10.44 8.46
N ASN A 56 18.84 10.44 9.67
CA ASN A 56 18.07 9.30 10.21
C ASN A 56 16.78 8.98 9.44
N ASN A 57 16.39 9.80 8.47
CA ASN A 57 15.25 9.57 7.56
C ASN A 57 15.71 9.46 6.08
N ASN A 58 16.98 9.14 5.83
CA ASN A 58 17.58 8.99 4.49
C ASN A 58 17.55 10.28 3.63
N ILE A 59 17.67 11.45 4.27
CA ILE A 59 17.69 12.75 3.59
C ILE A 59 19.02 13.47 3.84
N THR A 60 19.68 13.86 2.75
CA THR A 60 20.90 14.69 2.80
C THR A 60 20.50 16.15 2.95
N LEU A 61 20.81 16.76 4.11
CA LEU A 61 20.54 18.17 4.40
C LEU A 61 21.78 19.02 4.14
N ILE A 62 21.86 19.65 2.97
CA ILE A 62 22.90 20.62 2.62
C ILE A 62 22.46 21.99 3.15
N HIS A 63 23.27 22.61 4.00
CA HIS A 63 22.87 23.84 4.70
C HIS A 63 23.93 24.94 4.68
N GLY A 64 23.46 26.18 4.63
CA GLY A 64 24.29 27.36 4.86
C GLY A 64 24.60 27.60 6.35
N ARG A 65 25.21 28.75 6.64
CA ARG A 65 25.66 29.16 7.97
C ARG A 65 24.74 30.17 8.66
N THR A 66 23.93 30.90 7.89
CA THR A 66 23.13 32.02 8.39
C THR A 66 21.68 31.90 7.90
N PRO A 67 20.67 31.95 8.80
CA PRO A 67 19.27 31.91 8.40
C PRO A 67 18.90 32.96 7.35
N ASP A 68 18.11 32.53 6.36
CA ASP A 68 17.60 33.31 5.23
C ASP A 68 18.67 33.93 4.28
N GLN A 69 19.97 33.64 4.47
CA GLN A 69 21.04 33.90 3.49
C GLN A 69 21.26 32.68 2.57
N TRP A 70 21.45 32.90 1.27
CA TRP A 70 21.44 31.82 0.28
C TRP A 70 22.77 31.60 -0.43
N GLU A 71 23.58 32.64 -0.54
CA GLU A 71 24.80 32.70 -1.34
C GLU A 71 25.81 31.63 -0.90
N ASP A 72 26.03 31.48 0.41
CA ASP A 72 26.87 30.45 1.03
C ASP A 72 26.49 29.03 0.61
N VAL A 73 25.18 28.69 0.66
CA VAL A 73 24.73 27.32 0.40
C VAL A 73 24.60 27.03 -1.09
N LEU A 74 24.10 27.98 -1.87
CA LEU A 74 23.87 27.78 -3.31
C LEU A 74 25.18 27.70 -4.11
N LEU A 75 26.28 28.25 -3.59
CA LEU A 75 27.61 28.18 -4.21
C LEU A 75 28.53 27.15 -3.56
N SER A 76 28.04 26.36 -2.60
CA SER A 76 28.81 25.37 -1.82
C SER A 76 29.45 24.26 -2.65
N GLU A 77 30.50 23.64 -2.13
CA GLU A 77 31.21 22.54 -2.82
C GLU A 77 30.39 21.23 -2.76
N GLU A 78 29.60 21.09 -1.69
CA GLU A 78 28.59 20.05 -1.49
C GLU A 78 27.51 20.04 -2.58
N ILE A 79 27.18 21.19 -3.18
CA ILE A 79 26.29 21.27 -4.34
C ILE A 79 27.05 20.97 -5.65
N ARG A 80 28.27 21.50 -5.80
CA ARG A 80 29.09 21.33 -7.02
C ARG A 80 29.49 19.87 -7.28
N THR A 81 29.67 19.09 -6.21
CA THR A 81 30.07 17.69 -6.26
C THR A 81 28.92 16.72 -6.53
N ILE A 82 27.66 17.19 -6.57
CA ILE A 82 26.51 16.38 -7.03
C ILE A 82 26.63 16.16 -8.54
N ASP A 83 26.68 14.90 -8.97
CA ASP A 83 26.61 14.56 -10.40
C ASP A 83 25.37 15.17 -11.07
N GLN A 84 25.60 16.01 -12.07
CA GLN A 84 24.57 16.74 -12.81
C GLN A 84 23.64 15.81 -13.60
N SER A 85 24.07 14.60 -13.95
CA SER A 85 23.23 13.63 -14.68
C SER A 85 22.20 12.95 -13.76
N SER A 86 22.54 12.80 -12.47
CA SER A 86 21.72 12.11 -11.47
C SER A 86 20.49 12.90 -10.99
N VAL A 87 20.51 14.24 -11.08
CA VAL A 87 19.43 15.11 -10.60
C VAL A 87 18.29 15.18 -11.61
N ILE A 88 17.15 14.59 -11.27
CA ILE A 88 15.98 14.54 -12.15
C ILE A 88 15.07 15.77 -11.97
N ALA A 89 15.00 16.33 -10.76
CA ALA A 89 14.12 17.44 -10.42
C ALA A 89 14.69 18.33 -9.30
N ILE A 90 14.39 19.62 -9.38
CA ILE A 90 14.64 20.64 -8.35
C ILE A 90 13.33 21.34 -8.02
N VAL A 91 12.99 21.38 -6.74
CA VAL A 91 11.70 21.84 -6.25
C VAL A 91 11.81 23.22 -5.59
N GLY A 92 11.05 24.16 -6.13
CA GLY A 92 10.77 25.48 -5.57
C GLY A 92 9.35 25.56 -5.00
N HIS A 93 9.14 26.46 -4.03
CA HIS A 93 7.88 26.58 -3.31
C HIS A 93 7.49 28.06 -3.18
N SER A 94 6.55 28.51 -4.03
CA SER A 94 6.12 29.91 -4.13
C SER A 94 7.32 30.89 -4.25
N HIS A 95 7.12 32.17 -3.97
CA HIS A 95 8.16 33.20 -3.92
C HIS A 95 9.28 32.94 -2.88
N PHE A 96 9.17 31.92 -2.02
CA PHE A 96 10.15 31.64 -0.95
C PHE A 96 11.41 30.94 -1.44
N SER A 97 11.33 30.10 -2.48
CA SER A 97 12.49 29.35 -2.99
C SER A 97 12.52 29.11 -4.50
N ALA A 98 11.50 29.52 -5.27
CA ALA A 98 11.48 29.32 -6.72
C ALA A 98 12.66 29.97 -7.46
N LYS A 99 13.08 31.18 -7.03
CA LYS A 99 14.27 31.88 -7.55
C LYS A 99 15.53 31.04 -7.37
N GLN A 100 15.69 30.44 -6.19
CA GLN A 100 16.86 29.66 -5.80
C GLN A 100 16.88 28.27 -6.47
N ALA A 101 15.73 27.60 -6.57
CA ALA A 101 15.58 26.38 -7.36
C ALA A 101 16.00 26.60 -8.84
N ARG A 102 15.55 27.71 -9.44
CA ARG A 102 15.95 28.06 -10.81
C ARG A 102 17.42 28.47 -10.94
N LEU A 103 17.99 29.12 -9.91
CA LEU A 103 19.43 29.42 -9.89
C LEU A 103 20.28 28.14 -9.85
N LEU A 104 19.89 27.13 -9.07
CA LEU A 104 20.59 25.83 -9.05
C LEU A 104 20.51 25.10 -10.41
N GLN A 105 19.34 25.09 -11.06
CA GLN A 105 19.21 24.50 -12.40
C GLN A 105 20.08 25.22 -13.43
N ASN A 106 20.02 26.55 -13.48
CA ASN A 106 20.79 27.36 -14.43
C ASN A 106 22.30 27.18 -14.27
N THR A 107 22.79 27.14 -13.03
CA THR A 107 24.23 27.09 -12.72
C THR A 107 24.79 25.67 -12.81
N TYR A 108 24.11 24.67 -12.24
CA TYR A 108 24.65 23.32 -12.06
C TYR A 108 23.82 22.24 -12.77
N PHE A 109 22.49 22.28 -12.67
CA PHE A 109 21.64 21.11 -12.99
C PHE A 109 20.75 21.33 -14.24
N LYS A 110 21.37 21.74 -15.36
CA LYS A 110 20.67 22.17 -16.58
C LYS A 110 19.73 21.13 -17.21
N ASN A 111 19.88 19.85 -16.86
CA ASN A 111 19.02 18.77 -17.35
C ASN A 111 17.80 18.47 -16.45
N ALA A 112 17.81 18.92 -15.19
CA ALA A 112 16.73 18.66 -14.24
C ALA A 112 15.42 19.38 -14.63
N LEU A 113 14.30 18.89 -14.11
CA LEU A 113 13.01 19.57 -14.11
C LEU A 113 12.97 20.67 -13.04
N ILE A 114 12.42 21.84 -13.34
CA ILE A 114 11.90 22.75 -12.32
C ILE A 114 10.50 22.32 -11.94
N VAL A 115 10.32 22.03 -10.66
CA VAL A 115 9.02 21.77 -10.05
C VAL A 115 8.65 22.96 -9.18
N GLN A 116 7.49 23.57 -9.41
CA GLN A 116 7.01 24.72 -8.63
C GLN A 116 5.76 24.35 -7.84
N PHE A 117 5.79 24.53 -6.53
CA PHE A 117 4.60 24.42 -5.68
C PHE A 117 3.90 25.77 -5.50
N VAL A 118 2.57 25.77 -5.63
CA VAL A 118 1.67 26.89 -5.32
C VAL A 118 0.99 26.60 -3.98
N HIS A 119 1.18 27.50 -3.00
CA HIS A 119 0.73 27.33 -1.61
C HIS A 119 -0.37 28.30 -1.15
N MET A 120 -0.67 29.34 -1.94
CA MET A 120 -1.66 30.38 -1.59
C MET A 120 -2.27 31.02 -2.83
N ASP A 121 -3.41 31.69 -2.64
CA ASP A 121 -3.99 32.66 -3.57
C ASP A 121 -3.65 34.07 -3.07
N PRO A 122 -2.70 34.80 -3.69
CA PRO A 122 -2.38 36.18 -3.32
C PRO A 122 -3.57 37.14 -3.40
N MET A 123 -4.43 36.99 -4.40
CA MET A 123 -5.57 37.89 -4.65
C MET A 123 -6.53 37.91 -3.47
N ARG A 124 -6.81 36.73 -2.90
CA ARG A 124 -7.66 36.60 -1.70
C ARG A 124 -6.92 36.86 -0.39
N THR A 125 -5.70 36.32 -0.25
CA THR A 125 -4.98 36.35 1.04
C THR A 125 -4.39 37.72 1.40
N GLU A 126 -4.11 38.59 0.43
CA GLU A 126 -3.68 39.97 0.71
C GLU A 126 -4.87 40.94 0.85
N GLY A 127 -6.01 40.69 0.20
CA GLY A 127 -7.23 41.50 0.39
C GLY A 127 -7.72 41.47 1.85
N ILE A 128 -7.74 40.31 2.50
CA ILE A 128 -8.15 40.21 3.92
C ILE A 128 -7.10 40.81 4.90
N LYS A 129 -6.04 41.45 4.38
CA LYS A 129 -5.07 42.26 5.14
C LYS A 129 -5.24 43.78 4.94
N GLU A 130 -6.31 44.19 4.23
CA GLU A 130 -6.71 45.58 3.96
C GLU A 130 -6.58 46.51 5.18
N ASP A 131 -6.96 46.06 6.38
CA ASP A 131 -6.95 46.87 7.61
C ASP A 131 -5.57 47.36 8.08
N ASN A 132 -4.49 46.70 7.64
CA ASN A 132 -3.16 46.85 8.26
C ASN A 132 -2.16 47.65 7.40
N GLN A 133 -2.49 48.00 6.16
CA GLN A 133 -1.50 48.47 5.17
C GLN A 133 -2.11 49.32 4.04
N GLU A 134 -1.57 50.52 3.79
CA GLU A 134 -2.05 51.43 2.73
C GLU A 134 -1.77 50.93 1.29
N ASP A 135 -0.82 50.00 1.11
CA ASP A 135 -0.32 49.52 -0.18
C ASP A 135 -0.81 48.10 -0.57
N TYR A 136 -1.85 47.57 0.10
CA TYR A 136 -2.25 46.17 -0.04
C TYR A 136 -2.55 45.75 -1.50
N VAL A 137 -3.14 46.63 -2.31
CA VAL A 137 -3.40 46.37 -3.74
C VAL A 137 -2.09 46.12 -4.50
N PHE A 138 -1.09 46.99 -4.34
CA PHE A 138 0.18 46.86 -5.04
C PHE A 138 0.93 45.58 -4.63
N ARG A 139 0.94 45.24 -3.34
CA ARG A 139 1.52 43.96 -2.86
C ARG A 139 0.73 42.73 -3.29
N ARG A 140 -0.59 42.84 -3.47
CA ARG A 140 -1.45 41.77 -4.02
C ARG A 140 -1.06 41.49 -5.47
N GLU A 141 -1.07 42.50 -6.34
CA GLU A 141 -0.72 42.35 -7.76
C GLU A 141 0.72 41.87 -7.92
N ALA A 142 1.69 42.48 -7.23
CA ALA A 142 3.10 42.09 -7.32
C ALA A 142 3.36 40.64 -6.87
N LYS A 143 2.64 40.13 -5.86
CA LYS A 143 2.70 38.72 -5.46
C LYS A 143 2.04 37.81 -6.50
N GLN A 144 0.90 38.20 -7.06
CA GLN A 144 0.21 37.43 -8.10
C GLN A 144 1.07 37.30 -9.36
N GLU A 145 1.65 38.40 -9.83
CA GLU A 145 2.61 38.41 -10.94
C GLU A 145 3.84 37.54 -10.62
N THR A 146 4.38 37.65 -9.40
CA THR A 146 5.54 36.87 -8.96
C THR A 146 5.25 35.36 -8.98
N GLU A 147 4.18 34.87 -8.35
CA GLU A 147 3.81 33.45 -8.36
C GLU A 147 3.58 32.94 -9.80
N LEU A 148 2.86 33.72 -10.61
CA LEU A 148 2.60 33.40 -12.01
C LEU A 148 3.88 33.38 -12.86
N SER A 149 4.86 34.26 -12.60
CA SER A 149 6.15 34.29 -13.31
C SER A 149 6.98 33.03 -13.05
N TYR A 150 6.97 32.50 -11.81
CA TYR A 150 7.66 31.26 -11.47
C TYR A 150 6.95 30.05 -12.07
N ALA A 151 5.62 30.00 -12.00
CA ALA A 151 4.84 28.93 -12.61
C ALA A 151 4.95 28.89 -14.14
N LYS A 152 4.91 30.06 -14.81
CA LYS A 152 5.18 30.20 -16.26
C LYS A 152 6.51 29.56 -16.66
N ALA A 153 7.51 29.59 -15.78
CA ALA A 153 8.86 29.08 -16.01
C ALA A 153 9.14 27.64 -15.51
N ALA A 154 8.18 26.96 -14.88
CA ALA A 154 8.36 25.61 -14.35
C ALA A 154 8.07 24.53 -15.40
N ASP A 155 8.78 23.40 -15.33
CA ASP A 155 8.44 22.20 -16.11
C ASP A 155 7.15 21.55 -15.55
N ILE A 156 7.00 21.53 -14.21
CA ILE A 156 5.87 20.95 -13.47
C ILE A 156 5.35 21.96 -12.44
N ILE A 157 4.03 22.12 -12.34
CA ILE A 157 3.37 22.95 -11.33
C ILE A 157 2.51 22.05 -10.44
N PHE A 158 2.79 22.04 -9.13
CA PHE A 158 1.94 21.37 -8.13
C PHE A 158 1.11 22.39 -7.34
N CYS A 159 -0.19 22.15 -7.24
CA CYS A 159 -1.10 22.95 -6.43
C CYS A 159 -1.63 22.12 -5.25
N ILE A 160 -1.52 22.64 -4.02
CA ILE A 160 -2.04 21.94 -2.84
C ILE A 160 -3.57 22.02 -2.82
N GLY A 161 -4.25 20.90 -3.01
CA GLY A 161 -5.71 20.81 -2.94
C GLY A 161 -6.47 21.29 -4.20
N PRO A 162 -7.80 21.04 -4.23
CA PRO A 162 -8.67 21.45 -5.33
C PRO A 162 -8.67 22.96 -5.58
N LYS A 163 -8.79 23.74 -4.49
CA LYS A 163 -8.92 25.20 -4.54
C LYS A 163 -7.78 25.88 -5.29
N LEU A 164 -6.54 25.58 -4.91
CA LEU A 164 -5.36 26.15 -5.58
C LEU A 164 -5.19 25.62 -7.00
N THR A 165 -5.53 24.35 -7.25
CA THR A 165 -5.51 23.77 -8.60
C THR A 165 -6.46 24.54 -9.54
N ARG A 166 -7.69 24.79 -9.09
CA ARG A 166 -8.71 25.55 -9.82
C ARG A 166 -8.25 26.98 -10.08
N VAL A 167 -7.89 27.72 -9.03
CA VAL A 167 -7.36 29.10 -9.15
C VAL A 167 -6.16 29.18 -10.10
N MET A 168 -5.28 28.17 -10.12
CA MET A 168 -4.11 28.18 -11.00
C MET A 168 -4.48 27.91 -12.47
N LYS A 169 -5.43 27.01 -12.74
CA LYS A 169 -6.00 26.78 -14.07
C LYS A 169 -6.76 28.01 -14.58
N ASP A 170 -7.58 28.63 -13.73
CA ASP A 170 -8.29 29.89 -14.02
C ASP A 170 -7.29 30.99 -14.46
N ASN A 171 -6.19 31.16 -13.71
CA ASN A 171 -5.13 32.13 -14.01
C ASN A 171 -4.35 31.80 -15.30
N PHE A 172 -4.16 30.53 -15.63
CA PHE A 172 -3.49 30.10 -16.86
C PHE A 172 -4.37 30.33 -18.10
N CYS A 173 -5.66 29.97 -18.01
CA CYS A 173 -6.65 30.24 -19.05
C CYS A 173 -6.79 31.75 -19.32
N ALA A 174 -6.74 32.59 -18.28
CA ALA A 174 -6.80 34.05 -18.40
C ALA A 174 -5.53 34.69 -19.03
N HIS A 175 -4.51 33.90 -19.37
CA HIS A 175 -3.26 34.33 -20.00
C HIS A 175 -2.89 33.51 -21.26
N ASP A 176 -3.87 32.78 -21.84
CA ASP A 176 -3.68 31.89 -22.99
C ASP A 176 -2.56 30.85 -22.81
N LEU A 177 -2.40 30.33 -21.59
CA LEU A 177 -1.36 29.36 -21.24
C LEU A 177 -1.89 27.92 -21.20
N ASP A 178 -1.12 26.98 -21.75
CA ASP A 178 -1.34 25.55 -21.57
C ASP A 178 -1.23 25.13 -20.09
N ASP A 179 -2.26 24.42 -19.62
CA ASP A 179 -2.46 23.99 -18.24
C ASP A 179 -2.12 22.50 -18.00
N SER A 180 -1.61 21.80 -19.03
CA SER A 180 -1.31 20.35 -18.97
C SER A 180 -0.28 19.98 -17.89
N ARG A 181 0.63 20.91 -17.58
CA ARG A 181 1.64 20.86 -16.52
C ARG A 181 1.15 21.26 -15.12
N ILE A 182 -0.14 21.57 -14.95
CA ILE A 182 -0.74 21.86 -13.63
C ILE A 182 -1.32 20.57 -13.05
N HIS A 183 -0.68 20.09 -11.99
CA HIS A 183 -1.04 18.89 -11.26
C HIS A 183 -1.54 19.24 -9.85
N ARG A 184 -2.58 18.55 -9.42
CA ARG A 184 -3.07 18.61 -8.04
C ARG A 184 -2.28 17.65 -7.16
N ILE A 185 -2.06 18.05 -5.91
CA ILE A 185 -1.54 17.16 -4.86
C ILE A 185 -2.33 17.41 -3.57
N ASP A 186 -2.92 16.34 -3.03
CA ASP A 186 -3.67 16.37 -1.78
C ASP A 186 -2.81 15.70 -0.70
N CYS A 187 -2.38 16.45 0.31
CA CYS A 187 -1.50 15.95 1.36
C CYS A 187 -1.69 16.71 2.68
N GLY A 188 -1.57 16.01 3.81
CA GLY A 188 -1.70 16.58 5.13
C GLY A 188 -1.98 15.55 6.23
N ILE A 189 -2.72 14.48 5.90
CA ILE A 189 -3.11 13.44 6.86
C ILE A 189 -1.93 12.53 7.18
N SER A 190 -1.71 12.29 8.48
CA SER A 190 -0.68 11.38 8.99
C SER A 190 -1.33 10.13 9.56
N THR A 191 -1.31 9.05 8.77
CA THR A 191 -1.91 7.75 9.10
C THR A 191 -1.17 7.00 10.22
N GLU A 192 0.08 7.38 10.50
CA GLU A 192 0.92 6.85 11.57
C GLU A 192 0.55 7.40 12.96
N ARG A 193 -0.22 8.50 13.02
CA ARG A 193 -0.70 9.06 14.29
C ARG A 193 -1.88 8.25 14.79
N SER A 194 -1.71 7.57 15.93
CA SER A 194 -2.83 7.00 16.68
C SER A 194 -3.85 8.11 17.00
N PRO A 195 -5.13 7.93 16.64
CA PRO A 195 -6.19 8.84 17.07
C PRO A 195 -6.34 8.80 18.59
N ARG A 196 -7.00 9.81 19.17
CA ARG A 196 -7.50 9.74 20.55
C ARG A 196 -8.65 8.71 20.61
N ASN A 197 -8.71 7.93 21.69
CA ASN A 197 -9.81 6.97 21.92
C ASN A 197 -11.11 7.73 22.27
N ALA A 198 -11.02 8.68 23.21
CA ALA A 198 -12.18 9.41 23.73
C ALA A 198 -11.94 10.94 23.73
N PRO A 199 -13.02 11.76 23.73
CA PRO A 199 -12.92 13.19 23.98
C PRO A 199 -12.49 13.50 25.44
N PRO A 200 -11.90 14.67 25.70
CA PRO A 200 -11.57 15.09 27.06
C PRO A 200 -12.83 15.37 27.88
N LYS A 201 -12.80 15.04 29.18
CA LYS A 201 -13.92 15.30 30.13
C LYS A 201 -14.30 16.78 30.23
N GLN A 202 -13.32 17.67 30.06
CA GLN A 202 -13.50 19.11 29.99
C GLN A 202 -13.77 19.49 28.53
N PRO A 203 -14.98 19.95 28.15
CA PRO A 203 -15.25 20.36 26.78
C PRO A 203 -14.27 21.46 26.37
N THR A 204 -13.51 21.24 25.31
CA THR A 204 -12.40 22.11 24.90
C THR A 204 -12.42 22.34 23.39
N VAL A 205 -12.51 23.59 23.00
CA VAL A 205 -12.62 24.07 21.62
C VAL A 205 -11.30 24.75 21.26
N VAL A 206 -10.60 24.29 20.21
CA VAL A 206 -9.24 24.75 19.90
C VAL A 206 -9.15 25.37 18.51
N CYS A 207 -8.46 26.50 18.38
CA CYS A 207 -8.03 27.08 17.11
C CYS A 207 -6.49 27.21 17.12
N ILE A 208 -5.82 26.75 16.06
CA ILE A 208 -4.36 26.80 15.92
C ILE A 208 -4.00 27.50 14.61
N GLY A 209 -3.20 28.57 14.68
CA GLY A 209 -2.72 29.29 13.50
C GLY A 209 -1.92 30.54 13.89
N ARG A 210 -1.10 31.07 12.97
CA ARG A 210 -0.37 32.32 13.17
C ARG A 210 -1.37 33.46 13.42
N THR A 211 -1.18 34.22 14.49
CA THR A 211 -2.10 35.31 14.89
C THR A 211 -1.70 36.67 14.29
N GLU A 212 -0.93 36.67 13.20
CA GLU A 212 -0.41 37.85 12.49
C GLU A 212 -1.51 38.83 12.03
N SER A 213 -2.74 38.34 11.87
CA SER A 213 -3.96 39.14 11.77
C SER A 213 -5.12 38.39 12.41
N ILE A 214 -5.87 39.07 13.28
CA ILE A 214 -7.11 38.57 13.89
C ILE A 214 -8.13 38.20 12.80
N ARG A 215 -8.25 39.00 11.73
CA ARG A 215 -9.27 38.78 10.69
C ARG A 215 -8.97 37.60 9.77
N VAL A 216 -7.71 37.42 9.34
CA VAL A 216 -7.33 36.38 8.35
C VAL A 216 -7.67 34.98 8.85
N LYS A 217 -7.30 34.65 10.10
CA LYS A 217 -7.60 33.37 10.74
C LYS A 217 -8.93 33.34 11.51
N GLY A 218 -9.75 34.39 11.39
CA GLY A 218 -11.08 34.47 11.99
C GLY A 218 -11.08 34.37 13.52
N LEU A 219 -10.06 34.91 14.19
CA LEU A 219 -9.98 34.85 15.65
C LEU A 219 -11.11 35.66 16.31
N ASP A 220 -11.59 36.72 15.65
CA ASP A 220 -12.80 37.45 16.03
C ASP A 220 -14.08 36.62 15.90
N ILE A 221 -14.16 35.77 14.87
CA ILE A 221 -15.26 34.81 14.67
C ILE A 221 -15.21 33.72 15.76
N PHE A 222 -14.01 33.21 16.09
CA PHE A 222 -13.80 32.26 17.19
C PHE A 222 -14.22 32.84 18.54
N ALA A 223 -13.80 34.07 18.85
CA ALA A 223 -14.15 34.77 20.09
C ALA A 223 -15.66 35.02 20.23
N ARG A 224 -16.29 35.55 19.17
CA ARG A 224 -17.75 35.78 19.18
C ARG A 224 -18.52 34.45 19.25
N ALA A 225 -18.08 33.41 18.54
CA ALA A 225 -18.67 32.07 18.68
C ALA A 225 -18.56 31.53 20.10
N ALA A 226 -17.42 31.74 20.79
CA ALA A 226 -17.23 31.38 22.19
C ALA A 226 -18.18 32.15 23.13
N GLY A 227 -18.37 33.46 22.90
CA GLY A 227 -19.31 34.29 23.65
C GLY A 227 -20.79 33.88 23.46
N ILE A 228 -21.17 33.48 22.25
CA ILE A 228 -22.50 32.91 21.97
C ILE A 228 -22.67 31.58 22.70
N LEU A 229 -21.68 30.68 22.59
CA LEU A 229 -21.71 29.35 23.19
C LEU A 229 -21.83 29.39 24.72
N ASP A 230 -21.03 30.21 25.39
CA ASP A 230 -21.07 30.35 26.85
C ASP A 230 -22.44 30.81 27.36
N LYS A 231 -23.04 31.79 26.69
CA LYS A 231 -24.38 32.31 26.98
C LYS A 231 -25.50 31.30 26.68
N GLN A 232 -25.36 30.52 25.60
CA GLN A 232 -26.27 29.42 25.30
C GLN A 232 -26.16 28.31 26.36
N TRP A 233 -24.95 28.00 26.83
CA TRP A 233 -24.71 26.88 27.75
C TRP A 233 -25.49 27.00 29.07
N ASP A 234 -25.63 28.21 29.61
CA ASP A 234 -26.40 28.49 30.84
C ASP A 234 -27.93 28.45 30.65
N THR A 235 -28.40 28.57 29.40
CA THR A 235 -29.82 28.83 29.09
C THR A 235 -30.52 27.67 28.36
N ASP A 236 -29.78 26.89 27.58
CA ASP A 236 -30.28 25.76 26.81
C ASP A 236 -30.60 24.55 27.74
N PRO A 237 -31.80 23.93 27.63
CA PRO A 237 -32.20 22.81 28.49
C PRO A 237 -31.24 21.61 28.50
N ALA A 238 -30.46 21.38 27.45
CA ALA A 238 -29.53 20.25 27.38
C ALA A 238 -28.22 20.47 28.18
N THR A 239 -27.84 21.74 28.41
CA THR A 239 -26.58 22.11 29.08
C THR A 239 -26.76 22.82 30.41
N LYS A 240 -27.94 23.39 30.66
CA LYS A 240 -28.28 24.11 31.88
C LYS A 240 -28.05 23.28 33.13
N GLY A 241 -27.12 23.71 33.98
CA GLY A 241 -26.73 23.03 35.22
C GLY A 241 -25.58 22.04 35.07
N GLN A 242 -25.01 21.85 33.88
CA GLN A 242 -23.75 21.13 33.72
C GLN A 242 -22.60 21.93 34.35
N ILE A 243 -21.78 21.25 35.17
CA ILE A 243 -20.68 21.89 35.92
C ILE A 243 -19.53 22.35 35.01
N LEU A 244 -19.30 21.64 33.90
CA LEU A 244 -18.18 21.91 32.98
C LEU A 244 -18.67 22.66 31.74
N LYS A 245 -18.46 23.99 31.74
CA LYS A 245 -18.62 24.84 30.55
C LYS A 245 -17.50 24.60 29.52
N PRO A 246 -17.70 24.91 28.23
CA PRO A 246 -16.64 24.81 27.22
C PRO A 246 -15.50 25.82 27.45
N ARG A 247 -14.27 25.30 27.35
CA ARG A 247 -13.01 26.04 27.33
C ARG A 247 -12.62 26.36 25.89
N PHE A 248 -12.09 27.55 25.64
CA PHE A 248 -11.69 28.00 24.30
C PHE A 248 -10.20 28.32 24.28
N ILE A 249 -9.44 27.68 23.38
CA ILE A 249 -7.98 27.84 23.30
C ILE A 249 -7.58 28.36 21.92
N VAL A 250 -6.87 29.48 21.89
CA VAL A 250 -6.20 29.98 20.68
C VAL A 250 -4.69 29.76 20.82
N ARG A 251 -4.09 28.98 19.93
CA ARG A 251 -2.64 28.74 19.87
C ARG A 251 -2.02 29.42 18.66
N GLY A 252 -0.95 30.17 18.92
CA GLY A 252 -0.09 30.73 17.87
C GLY A 252 0.27 32.21 18.05
N ALA A 253 0.09 32.76 19.26
CA ALA A 253 0.34 34.16 19.53
C ALA A 253 1.84 34.50 19.43
N GLU A 254 2.23 35.17 18.35
CA GLU A 254 3.63 35.55 18.08
C GLU A 254 4.08 36.80 18.86
N LYS A 255 3.14 37.68 19.22
CA LYS A 255 3.36 38.95 19.94
C LYS A 255 2.19 39.23 20.88
N GLU A 256 2.47 39.92 21.99
CA GLU A 256 1.49 40.44 22.96
C GLU A 256 0.33 39.46 23.30
N PRO A 257 0.61 38.20 23.72
CA PRO A 257 -0.42 37.18 23.91
C PRO A 257 -1.47 37.58 24.95
N GLU A 258 -1.11 38.35 25.97
CA GLU A 258 -2.01 38.89 26.99
C GLU A 258 -3.00 39.89 26.39
N ARG A 259 -2.52 40.79 25.52
CA ARG A 259 -3.34 41.78 24.81
C ARG A 259 -4.28 41.10 23.82
N LEU A 260 -3.78 40.10 23.07
CA LEU A 260 -4.63 39.28 22.21
C LEU A 260 -5.72 38.57 23.03
N GLN A 261 -5.39 38.05 24.22
CA GLN A 261 -6.39 37.44 25.09
C GLN A 261 -7.46 38.43 25.54
N GLN A 262 -7.06 39.64 25.95
CA GLN A 262 -7.99 40.70 26.31
C GLN A 262 -8.92 41.04 25.14
N THR A 263 -8.39 41.32 23.94
CA THR A 263 -9.20 41.65 22.76
C THR A 263 -10.16 40.52 22.36
N LEU A 264 -9.75 39.26 22.48
CA LEU A 264 -10.64 38.11 22.22
C LEU A 264 -11.70 37.93 23.34
N GLN A 265 -11.40 38.28 24.60
CA GLN A 265 -12.39 38.29 25.67
C GLN A 265 -13.40 39.45 25.52
N GLU A 266 -12.96 40.62 25.05
CA GLU A 266 -13.82 41.76 24.70
C GLU A 266 -14.78 41.39 23.54
N LEU A 267 -14.26 40.76 22.48
CA LEU A 267 -15.06 40.26 21.35
C LEU A 267 -16.04 39.14 21.75
N ALA A 268 -15.75 38.35 22.78
CA ALA A 268 -16.71 37.41 23.35
C ALA A 268 -17.80 38.12 24.19
N LEU A 269 -17.41 39.18 24.91
CA LEU A 269 -18.30 39.99 25.75
C LEU A 269 -19.30 40.81 24.91
N GLU A 270 -18.97 41.21 23.68
CA GLU A 270 -19.93 41.77 22.70
C GLU A 270 -21.17 40.87 22.52
N MET A 271 -21.02 39.55 22.66
CA MET A 271 -22.11 38.59 22.53
C MET A 271 -22.90 38.37 23.83
N GLY A 272 -22.41 38.94 24.94
CA GLY A 272 -22.96 38.77 26.28
C GLY A 272 -22.54 37.47 26.98
N GLY A 273 -21.47 36.80 26.52
CA GLY A 273 -20.83 35.68 27.20
C GLY A 273 -19.50 36.07 27.87
N ARG A 274 -19.02 35.23 28.78
CA ARG A 274 -17.70 35.33 29.44
C ARG A 274 -17.00 33.95 29.45
N PRO A 275 -16.73 33.35 28.29
CA PRO A 275 -16.11 32.04 28.17
C PRO A 275 -14.71 31.98 28.81
N GLU A 276 -14.27 30.79 29.20
CA GLU A 276 -12.87 30.51 29.54
C GLU A 276 -12.00 30.53 28.27
N LEU A 277 -11.70 31.73 27.76
CA LEU A 277 -10.89 31.95 26.57
C LEU A 277 -9.42 32.18 26.96
N ILE A 278 -8.57 31.24 26.53
CA ILE A 278 -7.14 31.18 26.82
C ILE A 278 -6.34 31.36 25.52
N VAL A 279 -5.48 32.37 25.46
CA VAL A 279 -4.47 32.52 24.39
C VAL A 279 -3.17 31.85 24.84
N ARG A 280 -2.52 31.13 23.92
CA ARG A 280 -1.24 30.47 24.14
C ARG A 280 -0.19 30.95 23.11
N PRO A 281 1.06 31.26 23.55
CA PRO A 281 2.14 31.69 22.66
C PRO A 281 2.38 30.75 21.48
N TYR A 282 2.95 31.30 20.41
CA TYR A 282 3.51 30.53 19.30
C TYR A 282 4.55 29.53 19.81
N THR A 283 4.60 28.33 19.21
CA THR A 283 5.60 27.30 19.52
C THR A 283 5.86 26.41 18.31
N THR A 284 7.11 25.96 18.18
CA THR A 284 7.56 24.97 17.18
C THR A 284 7.58 23.54 17.74
N ASP A 285 7.38 23.36 19.05
CA ASP A 285 7.41 22.06 19.70
C ASP A 285 6.21 21.19 19.28
N LYS A 286 6.49 20.15 18.48
CA LYS A 286 5.52 19.14 18.08
C LYS A 286 4.83 18.50 19.29
N LYS A 287 5.47 18.31 20.46
CA LYS A 287 4.81 17.71 21.64
C LYS A 287 3.70 18.61 22.17
N SER A 288 3.97 19.90 22.36
CA SER A 288 2.98 20.91 22.79
C SER A 288 1.82 21.03 21.81
N LEU A 289 2.09 21.10 20.50
CA LEU A 289 1.04 21.18 19.48
C LEU A 289 0.18 19.89 19.43
N HIS A 290 0.80 18.72 19.56
CA HIS A 290 0.09 17.44 19.64
C HIS A 290 -0.74 17.32 20.93
N ALA A 291 -0.29 17.93 22.04
CA ALA A 291 -1.04 17.96 23.30
C ALA A 291 -2.25 18.90 23.23
N ASP A 292 -2.10 20.08 22.61
CA ASP A 292 -3.23 21.00 22.35
C ASP A 292 -4.30 20.34 21.48
N LEU A 293 -3.91 19.63 20.40
CA LEU A 293 -4.85 18.92 19.53
C LEU A 293 -5.50 17.72 20.23
N ARG A 294 -4.74 16.83 20.89
CA ARG A 294 -5.32 15.70 21.64
C ARG A 294 -6.18 16.14 22.82
N GLY A 295 -5.89 17.29 23.41
CA GLY A 295 -6.69 17.93 24.46
C GLY A 295 -7.94 18.65 23.96
N ALA A 296 -8.22 18.66 22.66
CA ALA A 296 -9.43 19.24 22.09
C ALA A 296 -10.60 18.23 22.08
N THR A 297 -11.80 18.71 22.41
CA THR A 297 -13.06 18.06 22.04
C THR A 297 -13.34 18.26 20.56
N THR A 298 -13.12 19.47 20.05
CA THR A 298 -13.23 19.84 18.62
C THR A 298 -12.26 20.97 18.25
N PHE A 299 -11.88 21.04 16.98
CA PHE A 299 -10.96 22.02 16.39
C PHE A 299 -11.71 22.94 15.41
N LEU A 300 -11.59 24.26 15.56
CA LEU A 300 -12.22 25.25 14.70
C LEU A 300 -11.18 25.93 13.81
N MET A 301 -11.48 26.04 12.51
CA MET A 301 -10.71 26.82 11.53
C MET A 301 -11.61 27.87 10.85
N PRO A 302 -11.92 28.99 11.52
CA PRO A 302 -12.78 30.05 11.00
C PRO A 302 -12.06 31.02 10.05
N SER A 303 -10.95 30.60 9.42
CA SER A 303 -10.20 31.39 8.45
C SER A 303 -11.12 32.00 7.38
N ARG A 304 -11.06 33.32 7.20
CA ARG A 304 -11.80 34.01 6.11
C ARG A 304 -11.28 33.62 4.74
N GLU A 305 -10.01 33.22 4.67
CA GLU A 305 -9.38 32.63 3.50
C GLU A 305 -8.28 31.67 3.94
N GLU A 306 -8.27 30.47 3.37
CA GLU A 306 -7.21 29.47 3.55
C GLU A 306 -6.89 28.81 2.20
N GLY A 307 -5.60 28.73 1.84
CA GLY A 307 -5.18 28.10 0.58
C GLY A 307 -5.54 26.60 0.57
N PHE A 308 -5.13 25.89 1.62
CA PHE A 308 -5.54 24.51 1.88
C PHE A 308 -6.16 24.34 3.27
N GLY A 309 -5.33 24.19 4.32
CA GLY A 309 -5.81 24.03 5.71
C GLY A 309 -5.14 22.87 6.46
N LEU A 310 -3.81 22.76 6.40
CA LEU A 310 -3.06 21.64 6.97
C LEU A 310 -3.31 21.43 8.48
N VAL A 311 -3.59 22.49 9.24
CA VAL A 311 -3.93 22.39 10.67
C VAL A 311 -5.21 21.57 10.93
N ALA A 312 -6.19 21.62 10.01
CA ALA A 312 -7.35 20.74 10.08
C ALA A 312 -6.97 19.28 9.77
N CYS A 313 -6.04 19.04 8.84
CA CYS A 313 -5.52 17.70 8.55
C CYS A 313 -4.76 17.12 9.75
N GLU A 314 -4.01 17.95 10.49
CA GLU A 314 -3.34 17.55 11.73
C GLU A 314 -4.34 17.19 12.84
N ALA A 315 -5.44 17.94 12.99
CA ALA A 315 -6.53 17.63 13.90
C ALA A 315 -7.22 16.29 13.53
N ILE A 316 -7.63 16.13 12.26
CA ILE A 316 -8.21 14.89 11.71
C ILE A 316 -7.28 13.69 11.99
N SER A 317 -5.97 13.86 11.80
CA SER A 317 -4.99 12.78 12.02
C SER A 317 -5.05 12.23 13.46
N PHE A 318 -5.27 13.09 14.45
CA PHE A 318 -5.47 12.71 15.86
C PHE A 318 -6.90 12.27 16.22
N GLY A 319 -7.81 12.13 15.26
CA GLY A 319 -9.21 11.79 15.54
C GLY A 319 -9.97 12.91 16.26
N VAL A 320 -9.53 14.17 16.07
CA VAL A 320 -10.16 15.36 16.62
C VAL A 320 -11.21 15.85 15.60
N PRO A 321 -12.49 15.98 16.00
CA PRO A 321 -13.52 16.63 15.21
C PRO A 321 -13.09 18.02 14.73
N ILE A 322 -13.47 18.37 13.50
CA ILE A 322 -13.14 19.66 12.90
C ILE A 322 -14.42 20.43 12.54
N ILE A 323 -14.38 21.76 12.63
CA ILE A 323 -15.37 22.65 12.04
C ILE A 323 -14.59 23.71 11.24
N VAL A 324 -14.78 23.73 9.92
CA VAL A 324 -13.94 24.50 8.99
C VAL A 324 -14.74 25.52 8.19
N SER A 325 -14.11 26.64 7.89
CA SER A 325 -14.62 27.64 6.95
C SER A 325 -14.75 27.08 5.54
N ARG A 326 -15.88 27.37 4.88
CA ARG A 326 -16.13 27.11 3.46
C ARG A 326 -15.07 27.72 2.52
N GLN A 327 -14.36 28.77 2.95
CA GLN A 327 -13.29 29.43 2.17
C GLN A 327 -11.92 28.74 2.33
N SER A 328 -11.88 27.42 2.50
CA SER A 328 -10.64 26.65 2.65
C SER A 328 -10.52 25.53 1.62
N GLY A 329 -9.30 25.25 1.15
CA GLY A 329 -9.06 24.15 0.22
C GLY A 329 -9.36 22.76 0.80
N ILE A 330 -9.26 22.60 2.13
CA ILE A 330 -9.74 21.39 2.82
C ILE A 330 -11.27 21.29 2.81
N ALA A 331 -12.02 22.41 2.88
CA ALA A 331 -13.46 22.39 2.69
C ALA A 331 -13.87 22.03 1.25
N GLU A 332 -13.19 22.56 0.23
CA GLU A 332 -13.40 22.12 -1.16
C GLU A 332 -13.13 20.61 -1.32
N LEU A 333 -12.04 20.08 -0.71
CA LEU A 333 -11.72 18.65 -0.71
C LEU A 333 -12.76 17.80 0.04
N ILE A 334 -13.26 18.26 1.19
CA ILE A 334 -14.32 17.55 1.93
C ILE A 334 -15.59 17.50 1.09
N SER A 335 -16.01 18.59 0.44
CA SER A 335 -17.19 18.57 -0.43
C SER A 335 -17.01 17.73 -1.70
N GLU A 336 -15.80 17.60 -2.24
CA GLU A 336 -15.52 16.59 -3.28
C GLU A 336 -15.60 15.16 -2.73
N THR A 337 -15.11 14.94 -1.51
CA THR A 337 -15.22 13.65 -0.81
C THR A 337 -16.69 13.29 -0.59
N SER A 338 -17.53 14.25 -0.19
CA SER A 338 -18.98 14.07 -0.05
C SER A 338 -19.61 13.61 -1.36
N ARG A 339 -19.40 14.36 -2.45
CA ARG A 339 -19.98 14.06 -3.78
C ARG A 339 -19.49 12.73 -4.36
N SER A 340 -18.24 12.35 -4.10
CA SER A 340 -17.61 11.17 -4.69
C SER A 340 -17.88 9.88 -3.91
N SER A 341 -17.95 9.93 -2.58
CA SER A 341 -18.37 8.80 -1.72
C SER A 341 -19.90 8.61 -1.68
N GLY A 342 -20.66 9.72 -1.68
CA GLY A 342 -22.11 9.73 -1.43
C GLY A 342 -22.48 10.12 0.00
N ASN A 343 -21.50 10.23 0.90
CA ASN A 343 -21.71 10.67 2.29
C ASN A 343 -21.87 12.19 2.39
N ASN A 344 -22.67 12.67 3.33
CA ASN A 344 -22.79 14.11 3.58
C ASN A 344 -21.74 14.59 4.60
N PHE A 345 -20.48 14.75 4.18
CA PHE A 345 -19.43 15.31 5.04
C PHE A 345 -19.47 16.85 5.13
N ASP A 346 -20.38 17.52 4.41
CA ASP A 346 -20.44 18.99 4.37
C ASP A 346 -20.95 19.61 5.68
N THR A 347 -21.47 18.81 6.62
CA THR A 347 -21.95 19.26 7.94
C THR A 347 -20.86 19.86 8.83
N CYS A 348 -19.58 19.51 8.60
CA CYS A 348 -18.45 20.14 9.29
C CYS A 348 -17.96 21.44 8.62
N ILE A 349 -18.59 21.87 7.51
CA ILE A 349 -18.19 23.04 6.73
C ILE A 349 -19.17 24.20 6.94
N VAL A 350 -18.77 25.16 7.77
CA VAL A 350 -19.54 26.38 8.04
C VAL A 350 -19.42 27.35 6.86
N ASP A 351 -20.57 27.80 6.34
CA ASP A 351 -20.61 28.87 5.35
C ASP A 351 -20.26 30.22 5.99
N THR A 352 -19.42 30.98 5.29
CA THR A 352 -18.91 32.29 5.70
C THR A 352 -19.49 33.44 4.88
N GLN A 353 -20.59 33.22 4.16
CA GLN A 353 -21.35 34.30 3.53
C GLN A 353 -21.95 35.25 4.58
N GLY A 354 -21.95 36.55 4.27
CA GLY A 354 -22.47 37.61 5.13
C GLY A 354 -21.43 38.20 6.09
N ASP A 355 -21.91 38.90 7.12
CA ASP A 355 -21.06 39.60 8.08
C ASP A 355 -20.42 38.66 9.12
N ALA A 356 -19.42 39.18 9.85
CA ALA A 356 -18.74 38.44 10.90
C ALA A 356 -19.67 37.97 12.03
N MET A 357 -20.81 38.63 12.26
CA MET A 357 -21.77 38.32 13.32
C MET A 357 -22.61 37.08 12.95
N MET A 358 -23.10 37.00 11.72
CA MET A 358 -23.82 35.84 11.20
C MET A 358 -22.89 34.62 11.11
N VAL A 359 -21.67 34.80 10.59
CA VAL A 359 -20.70 33.70 10.52
C VAL A 359 -20.32 33.19 11.92
N SER A 360 -20.19 34.07 12.93
CA SER A 360 -19.98 33.67 14.33
C SER A 360 -21.14 32.83 14.90
N LYS A 361 -22.39 33.17 14.56
CA LYS A 361 -23.58 32.39 14.94
C LYS A 361 -23.59 31.02 14.28
N ASN A 362 -23.19 30.92 13.01
CA ASN A 362 -23.08 29.63 12.32
C ASN A 362 -22.03 28.73 12.98
N PHE A 363 -20.82 29.25 13.25
CA PHE A 363 -19.78 28.51 13.98
C PHE A 363 -20.24 28.10 15.39
N ALA A 364 -20.92 28.99 16.13
CA ALA A 364 -21.48 28.65 17.44
C ALA A 364 -22.52 27.51 17.35
N SER A 365 -23.48 27.59 16.43
CA SER A 365 -24.54 26.59 16.26
C SER A 365 -23.98 25.20 15.89
N THR A 366 -23.05 25.13 14.94
CA THR A 366 -22.39 23.87 14.56
C THR A 366 -21.54 23.32 15.71
N THR A 367 -20.87 24.19 16.48
CA THR A 367 -20.08 23.77 17.65
C THR A 367 -20.96 23.28 18.79
N PHE A 368 -22.08 23.95 19.09
CA PHE A 368 -23.03 23.52 20.12
C PHE A 368 -23.61 22.16 19.78
N SER A 369 -24.04 21.98 18.53
CA SER A 369 -24.56 20.70 18.02
C SER A 369 -23.55 19.57 18.19
N LEU A 370 -22.27 19.81 17.89
CA LEU A 370 -21.18 18.84 18.09
C LEU A 370 -20.91 18.52 19.57
N LEU A 371 -20.92 19.54 20.44
CA LEU A 371 -20.61 19.39 21.87
C LEU A 371 -21.74 18.76 22.68
N VAL A 372 -22.99 18.82 22.21
CA VAL A 372 -24.19 18.46 23.00
C VAL A 372 -25.05 17.40 22.32
N ASN A 373 -25.30 17.54 21.02
CA ASN A 373 -26.24 16.74 20.25
C ASN A 373 -25.53 16.04 19.08
N ASN A 374 -24.50 15.26 19.38
CA ASN A 374 -23.69 14.57 18.36
C ASN A 374 -24.45 13.39 17.75
N ASN A 375 -25.40 13.69 16.87
CA ASN A 375 -26.35 12.76 16.23
C ASN A 375 -25.70 11.63 15.40
N ASP A 376 -24.38 11.68 15.18
CA ASP A 376 -23.60 10.71 14.42
C ASP A 376 -22.17 10.66 14.96
N GLU A 377 -21.96 9.90 16.03
CA GLU A 377 -20.64 9.75 16.66
C GLU A 377 -19.57 9.16 15.73
N PHE A 378 -19.98 8.47 14.66
CA PHE A 378 -19.10 7.87 13.67
C PHE A 378 -18.72 8.82 12.53
N PHE A 379 -19.34 10.02 12.44
CA PHE A 379 -19.09 11.01 11.39
C PHE A 379 -17.59 11.34 11.21
N TYR A 380 -16.90 11.71 12.29
CA TYR A 380 -15.49 12.10 12.24
C TYR A 380 -14.53 10.91 12.05
N PRO A 381 -14.76 9.72 12.65
CA PRO A 381 -14.09 8.48 12.25
C PRO A 381 -14.19 8.18 10.75
N ARG A 382 -15.39 8.27 10.14
CA ARG A 382 -15.59 8.11 8.69
C ARG A 382 -14.85 9.17 7.89
N LEU A 383 -15.01 10.45 8.21
CA LEU A 383 -14.31 11.56 7.55
C LEU A 383 -12.77 11.39 7.59
N ARG A 384 -12.22 10.97 8.74
CA ARG A 384 -10.79 10.65 8.89
C ARG A 384 -10.35 9.52 7.97
N ALA A 385 -11.16 8.47 7.83
CA ALA A 385 -10.83 7.32 7.01
C ALA A 385 -10.79 7.69 5.51
N HIS A 386 -11.84 8.32 4.96
CA HIS A 386 -11.85 8.75 3.54
C HIS A 386 -10.70 9.72 3.24
N LEU A 387 -10.47 10.74 4.08
CA LEU A 387 -9.37 11.67 3.88
C LEU A 387 -7.98 11.02 4.02
N SER A 388 -7.85 9.90 4.75
CA SER A 388 -6.59 9.15 4.83
C SER A 388 -6.22 8.46 3.51
N GLU A 389 -7.21 8.00 2.74
CA GLU A 389 -6.99 7.35 1.44
C GLU A 389 -6.56 8.32 0.34
N ILE A 390 -6.96 9.60 0.42
CA ILE A 390 -6.78 10.57 -0.67
C ILE A 390 -5.85 11.73 -0.34
N CYS A 391 -5.63 12.02 0.94
CA CYS A 391 -4.93 13.23 1.40
C CYS A 391 -3.79 12.92 2.39
N SER A 392 -3.28 11.70 2.42
CA SER A 392 -2.14 11.34 3.26
C SER A 392 -0.79 11.69 2.63
N TRP A 393 0.25 11.85 3.44
CA TRP A 393 1.60 12.16 2.95
C TRP A 393 2.17 11.10 2.00
N LYS A 394 1.77 9.83 2.14
CA LYS A 394 2.09 8.75 1.18
C LYS A 394 1.50 9.05 -0.21
N VAL A 395 0.19 9.32 -0.27
CA VAL A 395 -0.53 9.61 -1.53
C VAL A 395 0.02 10.87 -2.22
N GLY A 396 0.41 11.88 -1.44
CA GLY A 396 1.15 13.03 -1.93
C GLY A 396 2.49 12.64 -2.57
N ALA A 397 3.30 11.82 -1.90
CA ALA A 397 4.59 11.35 -2.42
C ALA A 397 4.44 10.49 -3.70
N GLU A 398 3.45 9.59 -3.75
CA GLU A 398 3.12 8.78 -4.93
C GLU A 398 2.76 9.66 -6.12
N THR A 399 1.89 10.66 -5.90
CA THR A 399 1.46 11.62 -6.93
C THR A 399 2.64 12.44 -7.44
N PHE A 400 3.49 12.95 -6.53
CA PHE A 400 4.67 13.73 -6.88
C PHE A 400 5.66 12.92 -7.73
N ILE A 401 6.03 11.71 -7.29
CA ILE A 401 7.02 10.87 -7.99
C ILE A 401 6.49 10.37 -9.34
N SER A 402 5.22 9.95 -9.42
CA SER A 402 4.60 9.48 -10.67
C SER A 402 4.60 10.54 -11.78
N VAL A 403 4.39 11.81 -11.43
CA VAL A 403 4.48 12.93 -12.38
C VAL A 403 5.93 13.27 -12.71
N VAL A 404 6.82 13.38 -11.71
CA VAL A 404 8.22 13.75 -11.91
C VAL A 404 8.98 12.73 -12.77
N GLU A 405 8.81 11.43 -12.54
CA GLU A 405 9.47 10.40 -13.36
C GLU A 405 8.91 10.38 -14.80
N LYS A 406 7.60 10.52 -14.97
CA LYS A 406 6.94 10.59 -16.29
C LYS A 406 7.46 11.75 -17.13
N GLU A 407 7.49 12.97 -16.59
CA GLU A 407 7.94 14.13 -17.37
C GLU A 407 9.46 14.16 -17.56
N TYR A 408 10.24 13.58 -16.63
CA TYR A 408 11.68 13.42 -16.83
C TYR A 408 11.98 12.44 -17.98
N GLU A 409 11.22 11.35 -18.07
CA GLU A 409 11.27 10.45 -19.22
C GLU A 409 10.85 11.13 -20.52
N ASN A 410 9.78 11.94 -20.52
CA ASN A 410 9.35 12.69 -21.71
C ASN A 410 10.45 13.68 -22.18
N LYS A 411 11.04 14.43 -21.24
CA LYS A 411 12.13 15.40 -21.46
C LYS A 411 13.44 14.76 -21.91
N ASN A 412 13.64 13.46 -21.65
CA ASN A 412 14.77 12.68 -22.15
C ASN A 412 14.46 11.93 -23.46
N LYS A 413 13.24 11.45 -23.67
CA LYS A 413 12.82 10.81 -24.93
C LYS A 413 12.96 11.78 -26.10
N SER A 414 12.50 13.02 -25.95
CA SER A 414 12.64 14.09 -26.95
C SER A 414 14.10 14.49 -27.24
N LYS A 415 15.01 14.36 -26.27
CA LYS A 415 16.46 14.50 -26.48
C LYS A 415 17.07 13.29 -27.21
N SER A 416 16.67 12.07 -26.83
CA SER A 416 17.22 10.83 -27.39
C SER A 416 16.91 10.65 -28.89
N THR A 417 15.82 11.24 -29.38
CA THR A 417 15.53 11.37 -30.83
C THR A 417 16.54 12.22 -31.61
N SER A 418 17.61 12.74 -30.99
CA SER A 418 18.67 13.51 -31.66
C SER A 418 20.10 12.91 -31.59
N SER A 419 20.34 11.80 -30.86
CA SER A 419 21.68 11.19 -30.75
C SER A 419 21.66 9.73 -30.23
N ILE A 420 22.66 8.90 -30.61
CA ILE A 420 22.69 7.43 -30.41
C ILE A 420 24.12 6.92 -30.04
N ILE A 421 24.24 5.77 -29.32
CA ILE A 421 25.41 4.83 -29.11
C ILE A 421 26.07 4.80 -27.65
N GLU A 422 26.45 3.59 -27.10
CA GLU A 422 27.02 3.21 -25.73
C GLU A 422 28.40 2.43 -25.88
N PRO A 423 29.19 1.85 -24.88
CA PRO A 423 28.88 1.26 -23.55
C PRO A 423 29.93 1.46 -22.36
N LYS A 424 30.31 0.41 -21.56
CA LYS A 424 30.86 0.47 -20.15
C LYS A 424 31.84 -0.68 -19.65
N SER A 425 32.24 -0.71 -18.35
CA SER A 425 33.14 -1.69 -17.64
C SER A 425 32.90 -1.94 -16.08
N SER A 426 33.88 -2.49 -15.28
CA SER A 426 33.80 -3.16 -13.91
C SER A 426 34.82 -2.63 -12.82
N SER A 427 35.13 -3.15 -11.57
CA SER A 427 35.03 -4.45 -10.79
C SER A 427 35.12 -4.30 -9.19
N VAL A 428 35.62 -5.28 -8.38
CA VAL A 428 35.38 -5.50 -6.88
C VAL A 428 36.58 -6.12 -6.06
N ILE A 429 36.62 -6.09 -4.68
CA ILE A 429 37.67 -6.65 -3.72
C ILE A 429 37.06 -7.28 -2.38
N GLU A 430 37.87 -7.93 -1.49
CA GLU A 430 37.61 -9.03 -0.48
C GLU A 430 37.54 -8.73 1.10
N PRO A 431 37.24 -9.74 1.98
CA PRO A 431 36.89 -9.60 3.44
C PRO A 431 37.63 -10.55 4.47
N LYS A 432 37.00 -10.90 5.63
CA LYS A 432 37.53 -11.79 6.71
C LYS A 432 36.48 -12.63 7.54
N PRO A 433 36.89 -13.69 8.29
CA PRO A 433 36.05 -14.70 9.03
C PRO A 433 35.86 -14.40 10.57
N SER A 434 35.16 -15.15 11.47
CA SER A 434 34.23 -16.34 11.50
C SER A 434 33.42 -16.36 12.85
N MET A 435 32.64 -17.42 13.21
CA MET A 435 31.86 -17.52 14.47
C MET A 435 31.94 -18.89 15.22
N ILE A 436 30.83 -19.51 15.71
CA ILE A 436 30.82 -20.73 16.57
C ILE A 436 31.32 -21.98 15.81
N GLU A 437 31.22 -21.92 14.49
CA GLU A 437 31.60 -22.97 13.55
C GLU A 437 33.07 -23.36 13.73
N ASN A 438 33.93 -22.43 14.21
CA ASN A 438 35.34 -22.67 14.55
C ASN A 438 35.57 -23.91 15.45
N VAL A 439 34.68 -24.18 16.41
CA VAL A 439 34.83 -25.31 17.36
C VAL A 439 34.46 -26.64 16.69
N LEU A 440 33.46 -26.61 15.79
CA LEU A 440 33.15 -27.75 14.94
C LEU A 440 34.29 -27.99 13.95
N GLU A 441 34.84 -26.93 13.34
CA GLU A 441 35.94 -26.96 12.37
C GLU A 441 37.20 -27.63 12.96
N SER A 442 37.51 -27.41 14.24
CA SER A 442 38.67 -28.03 14.92
C SER A 442 38.48 -29.51 15.28
N GLU A 443 37.27 -29.94 15.66
CA GLU A 443 36.97 -31.36 15.97
C GLU A 443 36.47 -32.16 14.74
N LYS A 444 36.32 -31.49 13.60
CA LYS A 444 35.73 -32.00 12.35
C LYS A 444 36.34 -33.32 11.89
N GLU A 445 37.67 -33.43 11.82
CA GLU A 445 38.32 -34.67 11.36
C GLU A 445 38.22 -35.81 12.40
N SER A 446 38.16 -35.49 13.69
CA SER A 446 37.97 -36.44 14.81
C SER A 446 36.57 -37.06 14.78
N LEU A 447 35.55 -36.25 14.49
CA LEU A 447 34.16 -36.70 14.39
C LEU A 447 33.88 -37.42 13.07
N MET A 448 34.33 -36.88 11.93
CA MET A 448 34.03 -37.42 10.59
C MET A 448 34.75 -38.76 10.29
N GLN A 449 35.76 -39.16 11.06
CA GLN A 449 36.37 -40.49 10.96
C GLN A 449 35.52 -41.60 11.60
N LYS A 450 34.55 -41.28 12.47
CA LYS A 450 33.67 -42.26 13.11
C LYS A 450 32.49 -42.56 12.17
N HIS A 451 32.45 -43.78 11.62
CA HIS A 451 31.38 -44.21 10.71
C HIS A 451 29.99 -44.08 11.36
N GLY A 452 29.02 -43.57 10.59
CA GLY A 452 27.63 -43.43 11.02
C GLY A 452 27.38 -42.32 12.05
N VAL A 453 28.22 -41.27 12.08
CA VAL A 453 28.13 -40.14 13.02
C VAL A 453 28.00 -38.80 12.27
N VAL A 454 27.05 -37.95 12.67
CA VAL A 454 26.90 -36.57 12.18
C VAL A 454 26.68 -35.63 13.37
N ALA A 455 27.49 -34.58 13.48
CA ALA A 455 27.41 -33.58 14.56
C ALA A 455 26.90 -32.23 14.03
N VAL A 456 26.03 -31.57 14.80
CA VAL A 456 25.50 -30.23 14.51
C VAL A 456 25.55 -29.38 15.78
N GLY A 457 26.27 -28.26 15.71
CA GLY A 457 26.29 -27.27 16.79
C GLY A 457 25.04 -26.38 16.76
N ILE A 458 24.41 -26.20 17.92
CA ILE A 458 23.40 -25.18 18.18
C ILE A 458 23.82 -24.36 19.41
N LYS A 459 23.28 -23.15 19.57
CA LYS A 459 23.85 -22.08 20.43
C LYS A 459 24.26 -22.41 21.88
N GLN A 460 23.85 -23.56 22.45
CA GLN A 460 24.22 -24.00 23.80
C GLN A 460 24.59 -25.51 23.90
N ALA A 461 24.52 -26.29 22.81
CA ALA A 461 24.74 -27.74 22.82
C ALA A 461 25.19 -28.27 21.44
N ILE A 462 25.90 -29.40 21.43
CA ILE A 462 26.32 -30.12 20.23
C ILE A 462 25.46 -31.38 20.12
N ILE A 463 24.58 -31.45 19.12
CA ILE A 463 23.75 -32.63 18.88
C ILE A 463 24.49 -33.57 17.94
N ILE A 464 24.68 -34.82 18.37
CA ILE A 464 25.36 -35.86 17.58
C ILE A 464 24.36 -36.97 17.24
N THR A 465 24.00 -37.08 15.97
CA THR A 465 23.14 -38.16 15.48
C THR A 465 24.01 -39.34 15.07
N ILE A 466 23.67 -40.55 15.55
CA ILE A 466 24.43 -41.78 15.31
C ILE A 466 23.56 -42.91 14.79
N GLU A 467 24.15 -43.83 14.03
CA GLU A 467 23.47 -45.02 13.53
C GLU A 467 23.23 -46.06 14.65
N LYS A 468 22.02 -46.63 14.67
CA LYS A 468 21.51 -47.51 15.74
C LYS A 468 22.31 -48.80 15.84
N GLY A 469 22.91 -49.03 17.01
CA GLY A 469 23.81 -50.17 17.28
C GLY A 469 25.29 -49.82 17.14
N THR A 470 25.64 -48.72 16.48
CA THR A 470 27.00 -48.18 16.48
C THR A 470 27.25 -47.48 17.81
N LYS A 471 28.28 -47.90 18.56
CA LYS A 471 28.62 -47.32 19.88
C LYS A 471 29.94 -46.55 19.84
N PRO A 472 29.99 -45.34 19.25
CA PRO A 472 31.16 -44.48 19.35
C PRO A 472 31.33 -44.00 20.79
N ASN A 473 32.54 -44.15 21.35
CA ASN A 473 32.85 -43.53 22.64
C ASN A 473 32.92 -42.01 22.45
N LEU A 474 32.11 -41.27 23.23
CA LEU A 474 31.90 -39.82 23.15
C LEU A 474 31.74 -39.27 24.59
N PRO A 475 32.34 -38.12 24.93
CA PRO A 475 32.16 -37.48 26.22
C PRO A 475 30.80 -36.77 26.31
N GLU A 476 30.30 -36.58 27.54
CA GLU A 476 29.02 -35.87 27.79
C GLU A 476 29.09 -34.36 27.44
N LYS A 477 30.29 -33.77 27.38
CA LYS A 477 30.54 -32.35 27.01
C LYS A 477 31.82 -32.21 26.17
N ILE A 478 31.85 -31.23 25.26
CA ILE A 478 33.03 -30.83 24.45
C ILE A 478 33.14 -29.31 24.52
N GLU A 479 34.33 -28.77 24.86
CA GLU A 479 34.58 -27.33 25.06
C GLU A 479 33.50 -26.61 25.90
N GLY A 480 33.01 -27.28 26.94
CA GLY A 480 31.95 -26.79 27.84
C GLY A 480 30.51 -26.96 27.32
N PHE A 481 30.31 -27.15 26.01
CA PHE A 481 29.00 -27.39 25.41
C PHE A 481 28.52 -28.82 25.68
N GLU A 482 27.22 -28.98 25.91
CA GLU A 482 26.59 -30.27 26.22
C GLU A 482 26.41 -31.14 24.96
N VAL A 483 26.81 -32.41 25.02
CA VAL A 483 26.76 -33.35 23.90
C VAL A 483 25.52 -34.23 24.01
N ILE A 484 24.60 -34.08 23.07
CA ILE A 484 23.32 -34.80 23.06
C ILE A 484 23.33 -35.83 21.94
N VAL A 485 23.44 -37.11 22.31
CA VAL A 485 23.51 -38.23 21.36
C VAL A 485 22.11 -38.74 21.00
N ARG A 486 21.86 -39.00 19.70
CA ARG A 486 20.56 -39.48 19.18
C ARG A 486 20.74 -40.65 18.21
N GLU A 487 20.27 -41.83 18.57
CA GLU A 487 20.29 -43.02 17.69
C GLU A 487 19.18 -42.97 16.62
N VAL A 488 19.50 -43.37 15.38
CA VAL A 488 18.57 -43.54 14.24
C VAL A 488 18.95 -44.78 13.41
N GLU A 489 17.97 -45.46 12.78
CA GLU A 489 18.24 -46.77 12.13
C GLU A 489 19.17 -46.71 10.91
N ASN A 490 19.34 -45.53 10.32
CA ASN A 490 20.28 -45.28 9.22
C ASN A 490 20.49 -43.76 9.08
N VAL A 491 21.73 -43.27 9.02
CA VAL A 491 22.00 -41.82 8.91
C VAL A 491 21.89 -41.38 7.45
N LYS A 492 20.65 -41.16 6.99
CA LYS A 492 20.35 -40.70 5.62
C LYS A 492 20.02 -39.20 5.59
N LEU A 493 20.94 -38.42 5.04
CA LEU A 493 20.68 -37.03 4.64
C LEU A 493 19.79 -37.00 3.39
N THR A 494 18.80 -36.13 3.35
CA THR A 494 17.66 -36.26 2.43
C THR A 494 17.75 -35.41 1.16
N SER A 495 17.88 -36.08 0.02
CA SER A 495 17.00 -35.83 -1.12
C SER A 495 16.57 -37.18 -1.73
N ALA A 496 15.50 -37.20 -2.52
CA ALA A 496 14.94 -38.44 -3.06
C ALA A 496 15.13 -38.48 -4.58
N GLU A 497 16.14 -39.25 -5.03
CA GLU A 497 16.15 -40.17 -6.20
C GLU A 497 17.61 -40.54 -6.56
N PRO A 498 17.92 -41.78 -7.01
CA PRO A 498 19.26 -42.35 -6.71
C PRO A 498 20.40 -42.08 -7.71
N ASN A 499 20.16 -41.38 -8.84
CA ASN A 499 21.04 -41.45 -10.02
C ASN A 499 21.60 -40.11 -10.55
N SER A 500 21.63 -39.03 -9.74
CA SER A 500 22.27 -37.76 -10.11
C SER A 500 23.21 -37.20 -9.03
N SER A 501 23.85 -38.09 -8.28
CA SER A 501 24.86 -37.76 -7.27
C SER A 501 26.23 -37.53 -7.92
N TYR A 502 26.51 -36.31 -8.38
CA TYR A 502 27.83 -35.96 -8.92
C TYR A 502 28.86 -35.90 -7.79
N GLU A 503 29.91 -36.74 -7.89
CA GLU A 503 30.88 -36.90 -6.81
C GLU A 503 31.87 -35.73 -6.79
N LEU A 504 32.10 -35.15 -5.62
CA LEU A 504 33.13 -34.15 -5.39
C LEU A 504 34.43 -34.85 -4.97
N LEU A 505 35.46 -34.72 -5.80
CA LEU A 505 36.84 -35.05 -5.45
C LEU A 505 37.58 -33.79 -4.99
N VAL A 506 38.48 -33.96 -4.03
CA VAL A 506 39.52 -32.98 -3.72
C VAL A 506 40.85 -33.72 -3.62
N ASP A 507 41.83 -33.28 -4.40
CA ASP A 507 43.14 -33.93 -4.57
C ASP A 507 43.04 -35.43 -4.91
N GLY A 508 42.02 -35.78 -5.69
CA GLY A 508 41.74 -37.14 -6.15
C GLY A 508 40.99 -38.04 -5.16
N GLN A 509 40.64 -37.56 -3.96
CA GLN A 509 39.83 -38.31 -2.98
C GLN A 509 38.41 -37.76 -2.90
N ARG A 510 37.40 -38.64 -2.86
CA ARG A 510 35.99 -38.23 -2.72
C ARG A 510 35.75 -37.63 -1.34
N ARG A 511 35.26 -36.38 -1.31
CA ARG A 511 34.94 -35.63 -0.08
C ARG A 511 33.43 -35.44 0.12
N ALA A 512 32.66 -35.24 -0.94
CA ALA A 512 31.21 -35.01 -0.83
C ALA A 512 30.46 -35.38 -2.13
N THR A 513 29.23 -34.89 -2.25
CA THR A 513 28.36 -34.99 -3.43
C THR A 513 27.76 -33.61 -3.68
N ILE A 514 27.80 -33.14 -4.93
CA ILE A 514 27.32 -31.80 -5.31
C ILE A 514 25.80 -31.81 -5.46
N GLY A 515 25.11 -30.88 -4.80
CA GLY A 515 23.66 -30.92 -4.61
C GLY A 515 22.84 -30.03 -5.54
N LEU A 516 23.37 -28.87 -5.96
CA LEU A 516 22.70 -27.94 -6.87
C LEU A 516 23.65 -27.44 -7.95
N PHE A 517 23.08 -27.10 -9.11
CA PHE A 517 23.75 -26.33 -10.15
C PHE A 517 22.89 -25.13 -10.53
N GLY A 518 23.54 -23.98 -10.70
CA GLY A 518 22.96 -22.79 -11.30
C GLY A 518 23.83 -22.33 -12.47
N THR A 519 23.28 -21.47 -13.31
CA THR A 519 24.06 -20.65 -14.24
C THR A 519 24.00 -19.21 -13.78
N ASP A 520 25.13 -18.50 -13.80
CA ASP A 520 25.13 -17.06 -13.53
C ASP A 520 24.50 -16.27 -14.70
N PHE A 521 24.41 -14.95 -14.56
CA PHE A 521 23.83 -14.07 -15.58
C PHE A 521 24.66 -14.00 -16.89
N SER A 522 25.82 -14.63 -16.96
CA SER A 522 26.62 -14.83 -18.19
C SER A 522 26.45 -16.22 -18.81
N GLY A 523 25.72 -17.13 -18.14
CA GLY A 523 25.56 -18.51 -18.54
C GLY A 523 26.66 -19.45 -18.03
N GLN A 524 27.60 -18.99 -17.20
CA GLN A 524 28.62 -19.87 -16.61
C GLN A 524 28.01 -20.74 -15.52
N LEU A 525 28.26 -22.05 -15.60
CA LEU A 525 27.72 -23.04 -14.68
C LEU A 525 28.51 -23.01 -13.35
N PHE A 526 27.79 -22.95 -12.23
CA PHE A 526 28.32 -23.12 -10.88
C PHE A 526 27.56 -24.23 -10.15
N ALA A 527 28.28 -24.87 -9.23
CA ALA A 527 27.85 -25.97 -8.38
C ALA A 527 27.77 -25.51 -6.92
N ILE A 528 26.92 -26.14 -6.12
CA ILE A 528 26.79 -25.88 -4.68
C ILE A 528 26.92 -27.19 -3.89
N THR A 529 27.74 -27.15 -2.84
CA THR A 529 28.01 -28.25 -1.89
C THR A 529 28.07 -27.70 -0.46
N VAL A 530 28.11 -28.57 0.56
CA VAL A 530 28.41 -28.15 1.94
C VAL A 530 29.82 -27.56 2.05
N GLY A 531 29.95 -26.48 2.81
CA GLY A 531 31.18 -25.68 2.92
C GLY A 531 32.34 -26.48 3.50
N HIS A 532 32.06 -27.22 4.57
CA HIS A 532 33.03 -28.02 5.29
C HIS A 532 33.68 -29.15 4.45
N ALA A 533 33.11 -29.51 3.30
CA ALA A 533 33.71 -30.50 2.39
C ALA A 533 34.91 -29.97 1.58
N ILE A 534 35.12 -28.65 1.57
CA ILE A 534 36.24 -27.99 0.90
C ILE A 534 37.35 -27.70 1.92
N PRO A 535 38.63 -27.99 1.61
CA PRO A 535 39.73 -27.62 2.50
C PRO A 535 39.94 -26.10 2.51
N SER A 536 40.31 -25.56 3.66
CA SER A 536 40.55 -24.13 3.90
C SER A 536 41.85 -23.57 3.27
N ASN A 537 42.40 -24.24 2.26
CA ASN A 537 43.67 -23.90 1.63
C ASN A 537 43.56 -23.96 0.09
N TYR A 538 43.66 -22.79 -0.56
CA TYR A 538 43.19 -22.53 -1.93
C TYR A 538 43.92 -23.27 -3.07
N ASN A 539 44.94 -24.09 -2.79
CA ASN A 539 45.74 -24.78 -3.81
C ASN A 539 45.31 -26.24 -4.08
N SER A 540 44.34 -26.79 -3.34
CA SER A 540 43.83 -28.16 -3.57
C SER A 540 43.10 -28.29 -4.91
N LYS A 541 43.33 -29.38 -5.62
CA LYS A 541 42.69 -29.66 -6.92
C LYS A 541 41.27 -30.20 -6.71
N ILE A 542 40.27 -29.33 -6.85
CA ILE A 542 38.86 -29.70 -6.75
C ILE A 542 38.37 -30.20 -8.12
N GLU A 543 37.73 -31.37 -8.15
CA GLU A 543 37.15 -31.96 -9.36
C GLU A 543 35.77 -32.54 -9.07
N MET A 544 34.95 -32.63 -10.12
CA MET A 544 33.66 -33.29 -10.10
C MET A 544 33.61 -34.41 -11.12
N ILE A 545 33.09 -35.58 -10.74
CA ILE A 545 32.82 -36.65 -11.71
C ILE A 545 31.41 -36.47 -12.29
N ILE A 546 31.34 -36.27 -13.61
CA ILE A 546 30.11 -36.43 -14.41
C ILE A 546 30.39 -37.48 -15.48
N ASN A 547 29.59 -38.55 -15.53
CA ASN A 547 29.69 -39.61 -16.55
C ASN A 547 31.13 -40.16 -16.74
N ASN A 548 31.84 -40.41 -15.64
CA ASN A 548 33.26 -40.81 -15.57
C ASN A 548 34.27 -39.80 -16.15
N GLN A 549 33.88 -38.55 -16.43
CA GLN A 549 34.81 -37.47 -16.74
C GLN A 549 35.07 -36.62 -15.50
N HIS A 550 36.36 -36.37 -15.22
CA HIS A 550 36.80 -35.44 -14.19
C HIS A 550 36.73 -34.02 -14.73
N ILE A 551 35.79 -33.22 -14.22
CA ILE A 551 35.61 -31.82 -14.59
C ILE A 551 36.25 -30.96 -13.49
N PRO A 552 37.26 -30.13 -13.80
CA PRO A 552 37.90 -29.29 -12.80
C PRO A 552 36.94 -28.20 -12.32
N LEU A 553 36.87 -28.04 -11.00
CA LEU A 553 36.10 -27.00 -10.32
C LEU A 553 37.03 -25.97 -9.69
N VAL A 554 36.58 -24.73 -9.65
CA VAL A 554 37.27 -23.63 -8.97
C VAL A 554 36.39 -23.16 -7.81
N LEU A 555 36.95 -23.07 -6.61
CA LEU A 555 36.21 -22.50 -5.47
C LEU A 555 35.91 -21.02 -5.74
N GLU A 556 34.65 -20.64 -5.63
CA GLU A 556 34.19 -19.26 -5.87
C GLU A 556 33.84 -18.53 -4.57
N ASN A 557 33.19 -19.20 -3.62
CA ASN A 557 32.89 -18.64 -2.29
C ASN A 557 32.60 -19.74 -1.26
N ILE A 558 32.80 -19.46 0.04
CA ILE A 558 32.27 -20.27 1.16
C ILE A 558 31.53 -19.35 2.14
N GLU A 559 30.25 -19.65 2.37
CA GLU A 559 29.39 -18.93 3.31
C GLU A 559 29.36 -19.67 4.66
N ASN A 560 30.38 -19.41 5.48
CA ASN A 560 30.64 -20.17 6.71
C ASN A 560 29.47 -20.22 7.71
N GLN A 561 28.60 -19.20 7.76
CA GLN A 561 27.42 -19.18 8.65
C GLN A 561 26.28 -20.10 8.20
N ALA A 562 26.29 -20.55 6.95
CA ALA A 562 25.32 -21.48 6.38
C ALA A 562 25.91 -22.86 6.09
N ASP A 563 27.24 -23.01 6.21
CA ASP A 563 28.02 -24.20 5.81
C ASP A 563 27.80 -24.58 4.33
N ILE A 564 27.99 -23.62 3.43
CA ILE A 564 27.80 -23.77 1.99
C ILE A 564 29.05 -23.31 1.22
N ALA A 565 29.51 -24.09 0.25
CA ALA A 565 30.53 -23.69 -0.73
C ALA A 565 29.95 -23.66 -2.16
N ILE A 566 30.33 -22.64 -2.91
CA ILE A 566 29.98 -22.42 -4.33
C ILE A 566 31.23 -22.69 -5.17
N LEU A 567 31.10 -23.55 -6.18
CA LEU A 567 32.19 -24.05 -7.01
C LEU A 567 31.91 -23.78 -8.49
N ARG A 568 32.71 -22.96 -9.17
CA ARG A 568 32.55 -22.68 -10.60
C ARG A 568 33.05 -23.83 -11.46
N VAL A 569 32.28 -24.21 -12.48
CA VAL A 569 32.60 -25.33 -13.39
C VAL A 569 33.42 -24.82 -14.56
N ASN A 570 34.75 -25.03 -14.54
CA ASN A 570 35.68 -24.29 -15.40
C ASN A 570 35.92 -24.98 -16.76
N THR A 571 34.84 -25.22 -17.51
CA THR A 571 34.87 -25.89 -18.83
C THR A 571 33.70 -25.42 -19.71
N ASN A 572 33.92 -25.30 -21.02
CA ASN A 572 32.85 -25.08 -22.02
C ASN A 572 32.04 -26.37 -22.30
N LEU A 573 31.54 -27.02 -21.25
CA LEU A 573 30.64 -28.17 -21.36
C LEU A 573 29.19 -27.69 -21.41
N SER A 574 28.48 -28.02 -22.49
CA SER A 574 27.08 -27.65 -22.72
C SER A 574 26.13 -28.50 -21.85
N PHE A 575 26.11 -28.20 -20.55
CA PHE A 575 25.23 -28.82 -19.56
C PHE A 575 23.91 -28.04 -19.46
N LEU A 576 22.78 -28.73 -19.56
CA LEU A 576 21.45 -28.16 -19.33
C LEU A 576 21.05 -28.39 -17.85
N PRO A 577 20.96 -27.34 -17.01
CA PRO A 577 20.51 -27.50 -15.64
C PRO A 577 19.01 -27.84 -15.63
N ARG A 578 18.62 -28.94 -14.97
CA ARG A 578 17.23 -29.15 -14.58
C ARG A 578 16.93 -28.24 -13.39
N SER A 579 15.84 -27.47 -13.46
CA SER A 579 15.49 -26.46 -12.47
C SER A 579 15.19 -27.07 -11.10
N LEU A 580 15.98 -26.69 -10.09
CA LEU A 580 15.78 -27.12 -8.71
C LEU A 580 14.68 -26.29 -8.04
N GLY A 581 13.45 -26.84 -8.03
CA GLY A 581 12.29 -26.23 -7.41
C GLY A 581 12.37 -26.21 -5.88
N TYR A 582 12.36 -25.01 -5.29
CA TYR A 582 12.48 -24.78 -3.85
C TYR A 582 11.15 -25.12 -3.11
N ARG A 583 10.99 -26.37 -2.63
CA ARG A 583 9.77 -26.82 -1.91
C ARG A 583 9.98 -27.01 -0.39
N LYS A 584 9.68 -25.93 0.35
CA LYS A 584 9.26 -25.85 1.78
C LYS A 584 10.10 -26.52 2.88
N SER A 585 10.32 -25.75 3.96
CA SER A 585 10.41 -26.31 5.33
C SER A 585 9.05 -26.90 5.75
N GLY A 586 9.05 -28.02 6.48
CA GLY A 586 7.86 -28.53 7.20
C GLY A 586 7.08 -29.71 6.58
N THR A 587 7.77 -30.68 5.99
CA THR A 587 7.43 -32.13 5.90
C THR A 587 5.96 -32.61 5.80
N LYS A 588 5.64 -33.18 4.62
CA LYS A 588 4.71 -34.31 4.28
C LYS A 588 3.55 -34.70 5.22
N ALA A 589 2.40 -34.96 4.58
CA ALA A 589 1.43 -35.98 4.99
C ALA A 589 1.34 -37.09 3.92
N PHE A 590 1.00 -38.32 4.31
CA PHE A 590 0.73 -39.45 3.42
C PHE A 590 -0.74 -39.87 3.54
N ILE A 591 -1.30 -40.45 2.47
CA ILE A 591 -2.54 -41.26 2.50
C ILE A 591 -2.27 -42.52 1.66
N GLU A 592 -2.76 -43.66 2.12
CA GLU A 592 -2.45 -45.00 1.60
C GLU A 592 -3.73 -45.70 1.08
N MET A 593 -3.54 -46.90 0.51
CA MET A 593 -4.55 -47.93 0.15
C MET A 593 -5.27 -47.78 -1.20
N PRO A 594 -5.58 -48.89 -1.90
CA PRO A 594 -4.93 -50.20 -1.88
C PRO A 594 -4.45 -50.66 -3.28
N SER A 595 -3.35 -51.41 -3.32
CA SER A 595 -2.89 -52.17 -4.50
C SER A 595 -2.71 -51.38 -5.82
N ASN A 596 -2.06 -50.20 -5.77
CA ASN A 596 -1.07 -49.76 -6.76
C ASN A 596 -0.37 -48.49 -6.26
N ILE A 597 0.95 -48.39 -6.46
CA ILE A 597 1.74 -47.17 -6.24
C ILE A 597 1.98 -46.54 -7.61
N ILE A 598 1.66 -45.25 -7.75
CA ILE A 598 1.92 -44.46 -8.95
C ILE A 598 2.66 -43.20 -8.51
N GLU A 599 3.92 -43.08 -8.93
CA GLU A 599 4.76 -41.92 -8.64
C GLU A 599 4.71 -40.91 -9.79
N GLY A 600 4.56 -39.63 -9.46
CA GLY A 600 4.51 -38.56 -10.45
C GLY A 600 4.39 -37.18 -9.81
N GLN A 601 5.25 -36.26 -10.24
CA GLN A 601 5.22 -34.85 -9.86
C GLN A 601 5.18 -34.01 -11.15
N ILE A 602 4.19 -33.12 -11.24
CA ILE A 602 4.00 -32.19 -12.36
C ILE A 602 3.94 -30.77 -11.79
N ASP A 603 4.61 -29.82 -12.43
CA ASP A 603 4.37 -28.38 -12.33
C ASP A 603 4.89 -27.72 -13.63
N SER A 604 3.98 -27.34 -14.52
CA SER A 604 4.20 -26.58 -15.76
C SER A 604 5.06 -27.20 -16.88
N VAL A 605 4.78 -26.77 -18.11
CA VAL A 605 5.49 -27.07 -19.37
C VAL A 605 5.60 -25.77 -20.14
N ASP A 606 6.68 -25.54 -20.87
CA ASP A 606 6.69 -24.59 -21.98
C ASP A 606 7.39 -25.24 -23.19
N ILE A 607 6.90 -25.00 -24.41
CA ILE A 607 7.33 -25.77 -25.58
C ILE A 607 8.00 -24.89 -26.64
N THR A 608 9.28 -25.16 -26.87
CA THR A 608 9.95 -24.87 -28.14
C THR A 608 10.25 -26.18 -28.85
N ILE A 609 9.56 -26.44 -29.96
CA ILE A 609 9.89 -27.54 -30.89
C ILE A 609 10.86 -27.00 -31.94
N ASP A 610 11.99 -27.69 -32.12
CA ASP A 610 12.76 -27.67 -33.36
C ASP A 610 12.74 -29.08 -33.98
N ILE A 611 12.78 -29.16 -35.32
CA ILE A 611 12.44 -30.37 -36.09
C ILE A 611 13.64 -30.79 -36.94
N SER A 612 14.45 -31.74 -36.45
CA SER A 612 15.50 -32.38 -37.25
C SER A 612 15.53 -33.92 -37.15
N THR A 613 14.74 -34.53 -38.03
CA THR A 613 15.11 -35.73 -38.82
C THR A 613 15.62 -37.01 -38.10
N SER A 614 14.66 -37.91 -37.90
CA SER A 614 14.63 -39.24 -38.58
C SER A 614 15.20 -40.51 -37.90
N LYS A 615 14.59 -41.64 -38.32
CA LYS A 615 15.02 -43.06 -38.19
C LYS A 615 14.93 -43.74 -36.81
N LEU A 616 13.74 -44.33 -36.58
CA LEU A 616 13.51 -45.77 -36.33
C LEU A 616 14.53 -46.52 -35.43
N LYS A 617 14.11 -47.23 -34.38
CA LYS A 617 13.03 -48.24 -34.41
C LYS A 617 12.15 -48.26 -33.14
N LYS A 618 10.98 -48.89 -33.29
CA LYS A 618 9.95 -49.08 -32.26
C LYS A 618 10.38 -50.06 -31.16
N HIS A 619 10.03 -49.77 -29.91
CA HIS A 619 9.38 -50.74 -29.03
C HIS A 619 8.12 -50.11 -28.44
N ARG A 620 7.06 -50.91 -28.28
CA ARG A 620 5.80 -50.52 -27.63
C ARG A 620 5.83 -50.99 -26.19
N TYR A 621 5.48 -50.11 -25.26
CA TYR A 621 4.56 -50.46 -24.18
C TYR A 621 3.30 -49.59 -24.33
N LYS A 622 2.19 -50.06 -23.76
CA LYS A 622 0.86 -49.47 -23.96
C LYS A 622 0.48 -48.50 -22.82
N ASP A 623 -0.71 -47.91 -22.98
CA ASP A 623 -1.58 -47.42 -21.90
C ASP A 623 -1.27 -46.03 -21.32
N VAL A 624 -1.09 -45.06 -22.23
CA VAL A 624 -1.60 -43.68 -22.06
C VAL A 624 -2.44 -43.34 -23.31
N PHE A 625 -3.54 -42.57 -23.15
CA PHE A 625 -4.55 -42.37 -24.20
C PHE A 625 -4.09 -41.48 -25.38
N GLU A 626 -4.26 -41.98 -26.60
CA GLU A 626 -4.32 -41.14 -27.81
C GLU A 626 -5.72 -40.52 -27.97
N VAL A 627 -5.81 -39.22 -28.27
CA VAL A 627 -7.02 -38.60 -28.82
C VAL A 627 -6.67 -37.97 -30.18
N ALA A 628 -6.63 -38.82 -31.20
CA ALA A 628 -6.30 -38.40 -32.57
C ALA A 628 -7.53 -37.84 -33.30
N LEU A 629 -7.54 -36.53 -33.56
CA LEU A 629 -8.52 -35.90 -34.46
C LEU A 629 -8.26 -36.36 -35.91
N LYS A 630 -9.18 -37.17 -36.45
CA LYS A 630 -9.11 -37.71 -37.82
C LYS A 630 -9.42 -36.65 -38.89
N THR A 631 -8.42 -35.87 -39.27
CA THR A 631 -8.37 -35.14 -40.55
C THR A 631 -7.00 -35.36 -41.20
N MET A 632 -6.96 -35.43 -42.54
CA MET A 632 -5.82 -36.00 -43.28
C MET A 632 -4.66 -35.02 -43.49
N THR A 633 -3.82 -34.85 -42.48
CA THR A 633 -2.49 -34.22 -42.60
C THR A 633 -1.42 -35.05 -41.87
N GLU A 634 -0.14 -34.77 -42.14
CA GLU A 634 0.97 -35.70 -41.90
C GLU A 634 1.35 -35.93 -40.42
N PRO A 635 1.93 -37.11 -40.08
CA PRO A 635 2.24 -37.49 -38.70
C PRO A 635 3.49 -36.76 -38.17
N GLY A 636 3.29 -35.57 -37.58
CA GLY A 636 4.35 -34.81 -36.90
C GLY A 636 3.90 -33.76 -35.89
N VAL A 637 2.59 -33.56 -35.68
CA VAL A 637 2.07 -32.46 -34.85
C VAL A 637 1.95 -32.87 -33.38
N SER A 638 3.04 -32.72 -32.63
CA SER A 638 3.02 -32.77 -31.17
C SER A 638 2.29 -31.55 -30.59
N GLY A 639 1.63 -31.74 -29.45
CA GLY A 639 1.15 -30.63 -28.61
C GLY A 639 1.13 -31.04 -27.14
N ALA A 640 1.26 -30.08 -26.23
CA ALA A 640 1.13 -30.34 -24.80
C ALA A 640 0.37 -29.22 -24.10
N VAL A 641 -0.20 -29.58 -22.95
CA VAL A 641 -1.01 -28.70 -22.10
C VAL A 641 -0.09 -28.00 -21.11
N VAL A 642 -0.05 -26.67 -21.16
CA VAL A 642 0.61 -25.85 -20.15
C VAL A 642 -0.33 -25.73 -18.96
N SER A 643 0.17 -26.00 -17.75
CA SER A 643 -0.58 -25.78 -16.51
C SER A 643 0.15 -24.86 -15.54
N ASP A 644 -0.61 -24.16 -14.71
CA ASP A 644 -0.05 -23.38 -13.60
C ASP A 644 0.30 -24.26 -12.37
N GLN A 645 0.78 -23.63 -11.30
CA GLN A 645 1.14 -24.27 -10.01
C GLN A 645 -0.08 -24.81 -9.22
N GLN A 646 -1.28 -24.77 -9.79
CA GLN A 646 -2.53 -25.31 -9.24
C GLN A 646 -3.01 -26.51 -10.08
N GLY A 647 -2.29 -26.84 -11.16
CA GLY A 647 -2.62 -27.90 -12.11
C GLY A 647 -3.75 -27.51 -13.06
N ASP A 648 -4.01 -26.22 -13.29
CA ASP A 648 -5.02 -25.74 -14.23
C ASP A 648 -4.45 -25.48 -15.62
N ALA A 649 -5.09 -26.05 -16.63
CA ALA A 649 -4.69 -25.97 -18.03
C ALA A 649 -4.90 -24.54 -18.56
N ILE A 650 -3.81 -23.78 -18.62
CA ILE A 650 -3.76 -22.39 -19.07
C ILE A 650 -3.45 -22.25 -20.57
N GLY A 651 -3.08 -23.33 -21.26
CA GLY A 651 -2.99 -23.34 -22.73
C GLY A 651 -2.72 -24.73 -23.31
N ILE A 652 -2.92 -24.87 -24.62
CA ILE A 652 -2.43 -26.01 -25.40
C ILE A 652 -1.50 -25.44 -26.47
N VAL A 653 -0.21 -25.74 -26.39
CA VAL A 653 0.71 -25.45 -27.49
C VAL A 653 0.59 -26.58 -28.52
N ILE A 654 0.39 -26.22 -29.78
CA ILE A 654 0.37 -27.15 -30.92
C ILE A 654 1.57 -26.83 -31.81
N GLY A 655 2.29 -27.87 -32.25
CA GLY A 655 3.45 -27.74 -33.13
C GLY A 655 3.15 -26.96 -34.41
N SER A 656 4.10 -26.14 -34.83
CA SER A 656 3.91 -25.13 -35.87
C SER A 656 3.62 -25.71 -37.26
N MET A 657 2.70 -25.07 -37.98
CA MET A 657 2.70 -25.12 -39.45
C MET A 657 3.49 -23.92 -39.99
N ILE A 658 4.62 -24.19 -40.63
CA ILE A 658 5.41 -23.19 -41.34
C ILE A 658 4.78 -22.97 -42.72
N ASN A 659 4.30 -21.74 -43.00
CA ASN A 659 3.95 -21.38 -44.38
C ASN A 659 5.22 -20.96 -45.16
N GLN A 660 5.17 -21.01 -46.48
CA GLN A 660 6.33 -20.85 -47.37
C GLN A 660 7.05 -19.49 -47.26
N ASN A 661 6.46 -18.50 -46.57
CA ASN A 661 7.03 -17.17 -46.38
C ASN A 661 7.65 -16.97 -44.97
N GLY A 662 7.84 -18.04 -44.19
CA GLY A 662 8.68 -18.04 -42.98
C GLY A 662 8.13 -17.27 -41.76
N LYS A 663 6.87 -16.81 -41.78
CA LYS A 663 6.24 -16.20 -40.61
C LYS A 663 5.55 -17.25 -39.74
N MET A 664 5.95 -17.34 -38.48
CA MET A 664 5.25 -18.08 -37.44
C MET A 664 3.87 -17.46 -37.17
N SER A 665 2.90 -18.28 -36.75
CA SER A 665 1.58 -17.83 -36.31
C SER A 665 1.11 -18.69 -35.14
N LEU A 666 1.03 -18.09 -33.96
CA LEU A 666 0.56 -18.75 -32.72
C LEU A 666 -0.97 -18.64 -32.63
N LEU A 667 -1.65 -19.67 -32.11
CA LEU A 667 -3.11 -19.77 -32.21
C LEU A 667 -3.82 -20.14 -30.90
N ALA A 668 -4.60 -19.17 -30.43
CA ALA A 668 -5.87 -19.21 -29.71
C ALA A 668 -6.36 -20.53 -29.06
N LEU A 669 -6.99 -20.55 -27.88
CA LEU A 669 -7.16 -19.58 -26.77
C LEU A 669 -8.08 -20.21 -25.70
N ASN A 670 -9.01 -21.05 -26.16
CA ASN A 670 -9.99 -21.80 -25.39
C ASN A 670 -10.31 -23.10 -26.15
N ALA A 671 -10.39 -24.25 -25.47
CA ALA A 671 -10.66 -25.54 -26.11
C ALA A 671 -11.99 -25.55 -26.91
N ASN A 672 -12.99 -24.79 -26.47
CA ASN A 672 -14.32 -24.75 -27.10
C ASN A 672 -14.37 -23.92 -28.39
N SER A 673 -13.45 -22.96 -28.62
CA SER A 673 -13.44 -22.14 -29.83
C SER A 673 -12.83 -22.81 -31.06
N VAL A 674 -12.11 -23.94 -30.89
CA VAL A 674 -11.37 -24.62 -31.96
C VAL A 674 -12.28 -25.43 -32.90
N MET A 675 -13.54 -25.65 -32.53
CA MET A 675 -14.49 -26.49 -33.31
C MET A 675 -15.34 -25.71 -34.34
N SER A 676 -14.97 -24.47 -34.67
CA SER A 676 -15.49 -23.73 -35.83
C SER A 676 -14.63 -24.04 -37.07
N ARG A 677 -15.24 -24.67 -38.09
CA ARG A 677 -14.53 -25.61 -38.99
C ARG A 677 -13.45 -25.07 -39.95
N ASN A 678 -13.26 -23.76 -40.13
CA ASN A 678 -12.55 -23.24 -41.31
C ASN A 678 -11.75 -21.91 -41.17
N ASN A 679 -11.57 -21.30 -39.98
CA ASN A 679 -10.73 -20.09 -39.84
C ASN A 679 -10.10 -19.96 -38.44
N LEU A 680 -8.91 -19.35 -38.37
CA LEU A 680 -8.01 -19.33 -37.21
C LEU A 680 -7.34 -17.95 -37.07
N ASN A 681 -7.45 -17.29 -35.91
CA ASN A 681 -6.90 -15.95 -35.63
C ASN A 681 -5.96 -15.94 -34.41
N ALA A 682 -4.86 -15.19 -34.47
CA ALA A 682 -3.76 -15.20 -33.49
C ALA A 682 -3.90 -14.19 -32.33
N VAL A 683 -3.36 -14.53 -31.15
CA VAL A 683 -3.23 -13.69 -29.93
C VAL A 683 -1.90 -14.04 -29.21
N ALA A 684 -1.38 -13.15 -28.35
CA ALA A 684 -0.02 -13.19 -27.78
C ALA A 684 0.04 -13.55 -26.28
N ILE A 685 1.26 -13.68 -25.73
CA ILE A 685 1.55 -14.29 -24.41
C ILE A 685 1.39 -13.32 -23.21
N ASP A 686 1.45 -11.99 -23.41
CA ASP A 686 1.47 -11.00 -22.32
C ASP A 686 0.25 -11.06 -21.37
N ASP A 687 -0.93 -11.47 -21.88
CA ASP A 687 -2.22 -11.41 -21.18
C ASP A 687 -2.25 -12.18 -19.85
N MET A 688 -1.49 -13.27 -19.70
CA MET A 688 -1.50 -14.05 -18.45
C MET A 688 -0.85 -13.33 -17.27
N SER A 689 0.06 -12.38 -17.51
CA SER A 689 0.61 -11.53 -16.44
C SER A 689 -0.44 -10.53 -15.90
N LEU A 690 -1.44 -10.21 -16.72
CA LEU A 690 -2.48 -9.21 -16.47
C LEU A 690 -3.79 -9.83 -15.95
N CYS A 691 -4.03 -11.12 -16.17
CA CYS A 691 -5.22 -11.83 -15.72
C CYS A 691 -5.39 -11.80 -14.18
N PRO A 692 -6.48 -11.18 -13.66
CA PRO A 692 -6.75 -11.11 -12.23
C PRO A 692 -7.04 -12.48 -11.60
N HIS A 693 -6.58 -12.63 -10.37
CA HIS A 693 -6.94 -13.71 -9.46
C HIS A 693 -7.67 -13.13 -8.25
N ILE A 694 -8.92 -13.56 -8.03
CA ILE A 694 -9.82 -12.97 -7.05
C ILE A 694 -10.18 -14.02 -6.01
N GLY A 695 -9.95 -13.70 -4.73
CA GLY A 695 -10.46 -14.45 -3.61
C GLY A 695 -11.94 -14.10 -3.37
N ILE A 696 -12.78 -15.08 -3.08
CA ILE A 696 -14.18 -14.83 -2.68
C ILE A 696 -14.54 -15.59 -1.40
N LEU A 697 -14.97 -14.87 -0.38
CA LEU A 697 -15.59 -15.40 0.83
C LEU A 697 -17.10 -15.38 0.63
N LEU A 698 -17.75 -16.53 0.75
CA LEU A 698 -19.17 -16.75 0.49
C LEU A 698 -19.87 -17.09 1.81
N GLU A 699 -20.85 -16.31 2.23
CA GLU A 699 -21.53 -16.52 3.52
C GLU A 699 -22.30 -17.85 3.58
N ASN A 700 -23.01 -18.22 2.51
CA ASN A 700 -23.89 -19.40 2.50
C ASN A 700 -23.76 -20.24 1.23
N ASP A 701 -24.29 -21.47 1.29
CA ASP A 701 -24.24 -22.45 0.20
C ASP A 701 -25.14 -22.09 -1.00
N GLU A 702 -26.14 -21.22 -0.84
CA GLU A 702 -27.02 -20.79 -1.94
C GLU A 702 -26.32 -19.82 -2.89
N ILE A 703 -25.69 -18.77 -2.33
CA ILE A 703 -24.84 -17.82 -3.08
C ILE A 703 -23.67 -18.58 -3.74
N ALA A 704 -23.11 -19.58 -3.06
CA ALA A 704 -22.08 -20.44 -3.64
C ALA A 704 -22.60 -21.25 -4.84
N SER A 705 -23.75 -21.92 -4.71
CA SER A 705 -24.37 -22.70 -5.80
C SER A 705 -24.67 -21.85 -7.04
N GLU A 706 -25.16 -20.62 -6.86
CA GLU A 706 -25.42 -19.67 -7.93
C GLU A 706 -24.12 -19.17 -8.59
N LEU A 707 -23.08 -18.88 -7.80
CA LEU A 707 -21.76 -18.51 -8.35
C LEU A 707 -21.15 -19.65 -9.16
N PHE A 708 -21.25 -20.90 -8.68
CA PHE A 708 -20.69 -22.07 -9.35
C PHE A 708 -21.32 -22.32 -10.73
N GLN A 709 -22.61 -22.04 -10.91
CA GLN A 709 -23.28 -22.10 -12.23
C GLN A 709 -22.72 -21.10 -13.25
N ASN A 710 -22.03 -20.05 -12.79
CA ASN A 710 -21.45 -18.99 -13.61
C ASN A 710 -19.92 -19.12 -13.80
N LEU A 711 -19.29 -20.18 -13.26
CA LEU A 711 -17.85 -20.44 -13.37
C LEU A 711 -17.53 -21.66 -14.23
N TYR A 712 -16.56 -21.50 -15.12
CA TYR A 712 -16.01 -22.56 -15.96
C TYR A 712 -14.86 -23.28 -15.24
N ASN A 713 -14.60 -24.53 -15.63
CA ASN A 713 -13.51 -25.36 -15.10
C ASN A 713 -13.51 -25.48 -13.56
N MET A 714 -14.69 -25.59 -12.95
CA MET A 714 -14.81 -25.64 -11.49
C MET A 714 -14.05 -26.85 -10.90
N LYS A 715 -13.11 -26.57 -10.00
CA LYS A 715 -12.37 -27.57 -9.19
C LYS A 715 -12.61 -27.35 -7.71
N ARG A 716 -12.41 -28.40 -6.92
CA ARG A 716 -12.49 -28.39 -5.44
C ARG A 716 -11.16 -28.90 -4.87
N PHE A 717 -10.59 -28.19 -3.89
CA PHE A 717 -9.36 -28.58 -3.20
C PHE A 717 -9.37 -28.16 -1.73
N THR A 718 -8.51 -28.78 -0.92
CA THR A 718 -8.33 -28.43 0.50
C THR A 718 -6.89 -27.97 0.73
N ARG A 719 -6.70 -26.86 1.45
CA ARG A 719 -5.37 -26.34 1.80
C ARG A 719 -5.41 -25.68 3.18
N SER A 720 -4.37 -25.89 3.97
CA SER A 720 -4.26 -25.40 5.36
C SER A 720 -5.49 -25.72 6.24
N GLY A 721 -6.12 -26.87 5.99
CA GLY A 721 -7.37 -27.32 6.63
C GLY A 721 -8.66 -26.73 6.05
N ARG A 722 -8.58 -25.65 5.26
CA ARG A 722 -9.76 -25.00 4.66
C ARG A 722 -10.11 -25.60 3.30
N LEU A 723 -11.41 -25.71 3.02
CA LEU A 723 -11.92 -26.08 1.70
C LEU A 723 -12.04 -24.86 0.78
N TYR A 724 -11.58 -25.01 -0.46
CA TYR A 724 -11.66 -24.02 -1.52
C TYR A 724 -12.25 -24.61 -2.80
N PHE A 725 -12.83 -23.74 -3.62
CA PHE A 725 -13.25 -24.03 -4.98
C PHE A 725 -12.55 -23.03 -5.93
N TYR A 726 -12.00 -23.52 -7.03
CA TYR A 726 -11.40 -22.71 -8.10
C TYR A 726 -12.31 -22.74 -9.33
N GLY A 727 -12.36 -21.64 -10.09
CA GLY A 727 -13.03 -21.57 -11.38
C GLY A 727 -12.65 -20.30 -12.15
N ILE A 728 -13.11 -20.18 -13.39
CA ILE A 728 -12.79 -19.06 -14.28
C ILE A 728 -14.10 -18.44 -14.80
N THR A 729 -14.21 -17.11 -14.80
CA THR A 729 -15.41 -16.42 -15.33
C THR A 729 -15.48 -16.51 -16.86
N SER A 730 -16.65 -16.21 -17.44
CA SER A 730 -16.82 -16.11 -18.91
C SER A 730 -15.96 -15.04 -19.61
N PHE A 731 -15.19 -14.26 -18.85
CA PHE A 731 -14.32 -13.17 -19.28
C PHE A 731 -12.90 -13.31 -18.70
N GLY A 732 -12.49 -14.53 -18.33
CA GLY A 732 -11.08 -14.89 -18.06
C GLY A 732 -10.53 -14.55 -16.67
N ILE A 733 -11.35 -14.05 -15.74
CA ILE A 733 -10.89 -13.82 -14.36
C ILE A 733 -10.87 -15.13 -13.60
N ARG A 734 -9.75 -15.42 -12.93
CA ARG A 734 -9.57 -16.58 -12.05
C ARG A 734 -10.19 -16.29 -10.69
N VAL A 735 -10.99 -17.21 -10.19
CA VAL A 735 -11.71 -17.09 -8.91
C VAL A 735 -11.32 -18.26 -8.01
N THR A 736 -10.86 -17.97 -6.80
CA THR A 736 -10.73 -18.96 -5.72
C THR A 736 -11.67 -18.57 -4.59
N CYS A 737 -12.56 -19.44 -4.19
CA CYS A 737 -13.62 -19.12 -3.24
C CYS A 737 -13.76 -20.14 -2.11
N THR A 738 -14.30 -19.71 -0.98
CA THR A 738 -14.51 -20.54 0.22
C THR A 738 -15.80 -20.13 0.92
N ILE A 739 -16.48 -21.09 1.55
CA ILE A 739 -17.78 -20.88 2.19
C ILE A 739 -17.59 -20.69 3.70
N GLN A 740 -18.36 -19.78 4.30
CA GLN A 740 -18.28 -19.36 5.70
C GLN A 740 -19.49 -19.86 6.50
N ARG A 741 -19.66 -21.19 6.56
CA ARG A 741 -20.82 -21.88 7.19
C ARG A 741 -21.03 -21.64 8.70
N GLU A 742 -20.20 -20.82 9.33
CA GLU A 742 -20.29 -20.45 10.74
C GLU A 742 -20.35 -18.92 10.84
N PHE A 743 -21.51 -18.38 11.27
CA PHE A 743 -21.71 -16.97 11.55
C PHE A 743 -20.91 -16.52 12.77
N SER A 744 -19.60 -16.32 12.61
CA SER A 744 -18.73 -15.74 13.64
C SER A 744 -17.60 -14.92 13.04
N SER A 745 -17.24 -13.83 13.73
CA SER A 745 -16.09 -13.02 13.39
C SER A 745 -14.79 -13.83 13.38
N VAL A 746 -14.62 -14.74 14.33
CA VAL A 746 -13.44 -15.61 14.42
C VAL A 746 -13.31 -16.50 13.17
N ALA A 747 -14.38 -17.17 12.76
CA ALA A 747 -14.36 -18.00 11.54
C ALA A 747 -14.14 -17.16 10.28
N SER A 748 -14.67 -15.93 10.23
CA SER A 748 -14.55 -15.01 9.11
C SER A 748 -13.13 -14.42 8.98
N ALA A 749 -12.52 -13.99 10.08
CA ALA A 749 -11.13 -13.55 10.15
C ALA A 749 -10.14 -14.68 9.78
N ILE A 750 -10.40 -15.91 10.26
CA ILE A 750 -9.62 -17.11 9.88
C ILE A 750 -9.79 -17.40 8.38
N ALA A 751 -11.01 -17.29 7.82
CA ALA A 751 -11.26 -17.49 6.39
C ALA A 751 -10.46 -16.54 5.51
N MET A 752 -10.43 -15.25 5.85
CA MET A 752 -9.60 -14.27 5.15
C MET A 752 -8.12 -14.60 5.31
N THR A 753 -7.65 -14.82 6.55
CA THR A 753 -6.23 -15.12 6.83
C THR A 753 -5.73 -16.32 6.03
N GLN A 754 -6.50 -17.40 5.99
CA GLN A 754 -6.19 -18.58 5.19
C GLN A 754 -6.22 -18.26 3.69
N MET A 755 -7.24 -17.55 3.18
CA MET A 755 -7.34 -17.14 1.77
C MET A 755 -6.10 -16.36 1.30
N LEU A 756 -5.59 -15.42 2.12
CA LEU A 756 -4.42 -14.61 1.76
C LEU A 756 -3.11 -15.39 1.81
N LEU A 757 -2.91 -16.21 2.85
CA LEU A 757 -1.69 -17.02 3.00
C LEU A 757 -1.62 -18.18 1.99
N ASP A 758 -2.77 -18.77 1.66
CA ASP A 758 -2.85 -19.88 0.72
C ASP A 758 -2.82 -19.41 -0.73
N ASN A 759 -3.77 -18.56 -1.11
CA ASN A 759 -4.08 -18.32 -2.51
C ASN A 759 -3.48 -17.02 -3.05
N ARG A 760 -3.09 -16.07 -2.16
CA ARG A 760 -2.47 -14.78 -2.52
C ARG A 760 -3.17 -14.02 -3.66
N PRO A 761 -4.50 -13.82 -3.58
CA PRO A 761 -5.26 -13.18 -4.65
C PRO A 761 -4.93 -11.68 -4.76
N ASP A 762 -5.18 -11.11 -5.94
CA ASP A 762 -5.01 -9.67 -6.23
C ASP A 762 -6.12 -8.79 -5.63
N ALA A 763 -7.27 -9.39 -5.29
CA ALA A 763 -8.38 -8.77 -4.59
C ALA A 763 -9.14 -9.82 -3.77
N VAL A 764 -9.87 -9.41 -2.74
CA VAL A 764 -10.87 -10.30 -2.08
C VAL A 764 -12.25 -9.67 -2.04
N PHE A 765 -13.26 -10.42 -2.47
CA PHE A 765 -14.66 -10.10 -2.29
C PHE A 765 -15.22 -10.89 -1.11
N VAL A 766 -15.94 -10.22 -0.20
CA VAL A 766 -16.79 -10.86 0.80
C VAL A 766 -18.22 -10.69 0.34
N ILE A 767 -18.92 -11.80 0.09
CA ILE A 767 -20.28 -11.84 -0.43
C ILE A 767 -21.19 -12.47 0.61
N GLY A 768 -22.12 -11.68 1.13
CA GLY A 768 -23.00 -12.08 2.23
C GLY A 768 -24.40 -11.50 2.17
N THR A 769 -25.05 -11.48 3.33
CA THR A 769 -26.42 -10.97 3.52
C THR A 769 -26.45 -9.83 4.52
N CYS A 770 -27.50 -9.01 4.45
CA CYS A 770 -27.66 -7.86 5.33
C CYS A 770 -29.13 -7.52 5.61
N LEU A 771 -29.34 -6.93 6.78
CA LEU A 771 -30.60 -6.33 7.19
C LEU A 771 -30.64 -4.87 6.70
N GLY A 772 -31.56 -4.57 5.78
CA GLY A 772 -31.74 -3.22 5.23
C GLY A 772 -32.35 -2.26 6.25
N LEU A 773 -31.74 -1.07 6.42
CA LEU A 773 -32.16 -0.07 7.39
C LEU A 773 -33.02 1.07 6.80
N GLN A 774 -33.08 1.22 5.47
CA GLN A 774 -33.75 2.36 4.82
C GLN A 774 -35.13 1.98 4.25
N ASN A 775 -36.12 2.84 4.48
CA ASN A 775 -37.52 2.66 4.05
C ASN A 775 -37.72 2.49 2.52
N ASN A 776 -36.69 2.70 1.69
CA ASN A 776 -36.74 2.57 0.23
C ASN A 776 -36.05 1.31 -0.31
N GLN A 777 -35.49 0.48 0.56
CA GLN A 777 -34.86 -0.81 0.25
C GLN A 777 -35.91 -1.93 0.18
N HIS A 778 -35.63 -2.93 -0.63
CA HIS A 778 -36.45 -4.12 -0.81
C HIS A 778 -35.60 -5.39 -0.69
N ILE A 779 -36.22 -6.52 -0.35
CA ILE A 779 -35.55 -7.82 -0.39
C ILE A 779 -35.01 -8.08 -1.82
N GLY A 780 -33.72 -8.42 -1.91
CA GLY A 780 -32.99 -8.56 -3.16
C GLY A 780 -32.32 -7.30 -3.70
N ASP A 781 -32.53 -6.12 -3.11
CA ASP A 781 -31.64 -4.97 -3.36
C ASP A 781 -30.21 -5.28 -2.88
N ILE A 782 -29.22 -4.65 -3.52
CA ILE A 782 -27.80 -4.99 -3.34
C ILE A 782 -27.09 -3.84 -2.65
N ILE A 783 -26.37 -4.15 -1.57
CA ILE A 783 -25.54 -3.22 -0.81
C ILE A 783 -24.07 -3.45 -1.13
N ILE A 784 -23.33 -2.38 -1.33
CA ILE A 784 -21.87 -2.39 -1.49
C ILE A 784 -21.32 -1.42 -0.45
N ALA A 785 -20.44 -1.91 0.41
CA ALA A 785 -19.78 -1.06 1.38
C ALA A 785 -18.89 -0.03 0.67
N SER A 786 -19.22 1.26 0.74
CA SER A 786 -18.24 2.33 0.53
C SER A 786 -17.32 2.47 1.76
N GLU A 787 -17.80 2.02 2.90
CA GLU A 787 -17.12 1.97 4.19
C GLU A 787 -17.84 0.96 5.11
N LEU A 788 -17.13 0.46 6.12
CA LEU A 788 -17.61 -0.55 7.05
C LEU A 788 -17.27 -0.15 8.49
N LEU A 789 -18.30 -0.05 9.34
CA LEU A 789 -18.17 0.19 10.77
C LEU A 789 -18.13 -1.15 11.52
N VAL A 790 -16.98 -1.51 12.08
CA VAL A 790 -16.75 -2.81 12.72
C VAL A 790 -16.72 -2.67 14.24
N PHE A 791 -17.73 -3.26 14.90
CA PHE A 791 -17.94 -3.27 16.35
C PHE A 791 -17.57 -4.62 16.98
N GLU A 792 -16.49 -5.21 16.48
CA GLU A 792 -15.95 -6.47 16.95
C GLU A 792 -14.77 -6.21 17.89
N ALA A 793 -14.68 -6.95 19.00
CA ALA A 793 -13.56 -6.81 19.91
C ALA A 793 -12.26 -7.21 19.21
N PRO A 794 -11.21 -6.36 19.20
CA PRO A 794 -9.92 -6.77 18.68
C PRO A 794 -9.40 -7.93 19.54
N PHE A 795 -8.72 -8.89 18.90
CA PHE A 795 -8.23 -10.13 19.51
C PHE A 795 -7.27 -9.95 20.71
N GLU A 796 -6.90 -8.71 21.05
CA GLU A 796 -5.93 -8.32 22.07
C GLU A 796 -6.55 -7.73 23.35
N LEU A 797 -7.87 -7.42 23.41
CA LEU A 797 -8.46 -6.65 24.53
C LEU A 797 -9.72 -7.27 25.15
N TYR A 798 -9.57 -7.73 26.41
CA TYR A 798 -10.65 -8.31 27.24
C TYR A 798 -11.51 -7.29 28.01
N ASN A 799 -11.48 -5.99 27.67
CA ASN A 799 -12.24 -4.94 28.35
C ASN A 799 -13.50 -4.53 27.55
N ALA A 800 -14.64 -5.14 27.87
CA ALA A 800 -15.86 -5.05 27.05
C ALA A 800 -16.59 -3.68 27.05
N ASN A 801 -16.25 -2.79 27.99
CA ASN A 801 -17.08 -1.64 28.39
C ASN A 801 -17.02 -0.41 27.47
N TYR A 802 -15.99 -0.28 26.64
CA TYR A 802 -15.93 0.70 25.55
C TYR A 802 -15.26 0.05 24.34
N MET A 803 -15.87 0.21 23.17
CA MET A 803 -15.43 -0.41 21.92
C MET A 803 -15.60 0.61 20.80
N ASP A 804 -14.57 1.42 20.61
CA ASP A 804 -14.51 2.39 19.52
C ASP A 804 -14.55 1.61 18.18
N PRO A 805 -15.44 1.94 17.23
CA PRO A 805 -15.54 1.17 16.00
C PRO A 805 -14.32 1.37 15.11
N TYR A 806 -13.80 0.26 14.60
CA TYR A 806 -12.86 0.32 13.50
C TYR A 806 -13.62 0.71 12.22
N VAL A 807 -13.21 1.82 11.61
CA VAL A 807 -13.77 2.25 10.31
C VAL A 807 -12.81 1.88 9.20
N TRP A 808 -13.28 1.00 8.32
CA TRP A 808 -12.67 0.73 7.02
C TRP A 808 -13.37 1.54 5.93
N VAL A 809 -12.64 1.93 4.90
CA VAL A 809 -13.18 2.55 3.67
C VAL A 809 -12.81 1.65 2.49
N ALA A 810 -13.74 1.51 1.55
CA ALA A 810 -13.49 0.78 0.31
C ALA A 810 -12.71 1.69 -0.65
N PRO A 811 -11.55 1.26 -1.19
CA PRO A 811 -10.72 2.12 -2.02
C PRO A 811 -11.51 2.76 -3.17
N MET A 812 -11.34 4.06 -3.42
CA MET A 812 -12.15 4.79 -4.41
C MET A 812 -12.21 4.15 -5.82
N LYS A 813 -11.19 3.36 -6.22
CA LYS A 813 -11.21 2.56 -7.46
C LYS A 813 -12.33 1.50 -7.45
N ILE A 814 -12.50 0.78 -6.34
CA ILE A 814 -13.56 -0.20 -6.12
C ILE A 814 -14.93 0.49 -6.13
N GLN A 815 -15.06 1.65 -5.48
CA GLN A 815 -16.31 2.44 -5.52
C GLN A 815 -16.66 2.90 -6.95
N LYS A 816 -15.67 3.21 -7.79
CA LYS A 816 -15.87 3.52 -9.22
C LYS A 816 -16.31 2.29 -10.02
N ILE A 817 -15.68 1.12 -9.81
CA ILE A 817 -16.10 -0.15 -10.42
C ILE A 817 -17.55 -0.49 -10.03
N ALA A 818 -17.91 -0.33 -8.76
CA ALA A 818 -19.27 -0.51 -8.26
C ALA A 818 -20.28 0.40 -8.97
N LYS A 819 -19.93 1.69 -9.18
CA LYS A 819 -20.78 2.64 -9.92
C LYS A 819 -20.91 2.28 -11.41
N LEU A 820 -19.83 1.85 -12.06
CA LEU A 820 -19.88 1.37 -13.45
C LEU A 820 -20.76 0.12 -13.60
N ALA A 821 -20.60 -0.85 -12.69
CA ALA A 821 -21.43 -2.06 -12.64
C ALA A 821 -22.91 -1.73 -12.36
N ALA A 822 -23.21 -0.74 -11.52
CA ALA A 822 -24.58 -0.31 -11.23
C ALA A 822 -25.29 0.41 -12.41
N HIS A 823 -24.59 0.71 -13.51
CA HIS A 823 -25.17 1.30 -14.72
C HIS A 823 -25.60 0.27 -15.79
N THR A 824 -25.22 -1.02 -15.68
CA THR A 824 -25.82 -2.08 -16.51
C THR A 824 -27.14 -2.57 -15.90
N LYS A 825 -27.95 -3.30 -16.68
CA LYS A 825 -29.31 -3.71 -16.28
C LYS A 825 -29.31 -4.81 -15.21
N VAL A 826 -29.22 -4.42 -13.94
CA VAL A 826 -29.59 -5.26 -12.79
C VAL A 826 -31.10 -5.14 -12.56
N ASN A 827 -31.79 -6.22 -12.17
CA ASN A 827 -33.23 -6.18 -11.90
C ASN A 827 -33.59 -5.54 -10.54
N ARG A 828 -32.59 -5.24 -9.71
CA ARG A 828 -32.72 -4.69 -8.36
C ARG A 828 -31.84 -3.46 -8.16
N LYS A 829 -32.16 -2.66 -7.14
CA LYS A 829 -31.47 -1.38 -6.91
C LYS A 829 -30.17 -1.62 -6.15
N VAL A 830 -29.09 -1.06 -6.68
CA VAL A 830 -27.75 -1.09 -6.07
C VAL A 830 -27.57 0.16 -5.21
N TYR A 831 -27.13 -0.04 -3.96
CA TYR A 831 -26.78 1.00 -3.01
C TYR A 831 -25.29 0.93 -2.70
N ILE A 832 -24.61 2.07 -2.75
CA ILE A 832 -23.21 2.21 -2.35
C ILE A 832 -23.20 3.15 -1.14
N GLY A 833 -22.74 2.67 0.02
CA GLY A 833 -22.81 3.42 1.26
C GLY A 833 -22.29 2.65 2.48
N SER A 834 -22.53 3.22 3.66
CA SER A 834 -21.97 2.76 4.93
C SER A 834 -22.67 1.49 5.45
N LEU A 835 -21.92 0.40 5.57
CA LEU A 835 -22.36 -0.85 6.18
C LEU A 835 -21.85 -0.93 7.64
N ALA A 836 -22.49 -1.68 8.53
CA ALA A 836 -22.00 -1.88 9.89
C ALA A 836 -22.23 -3.31 10.40
N SER A 837 -21.29 -3.87 11.15
CA SER A 837 -21.41 -5.22 11.73
C SER A 837 -22.60 -5.32 12.70
N ALA A 838 -23.43 -6.36 12.60
CA ALA A 838 -24.60 -6.58 13.46
C ALA A 838 -24.31 -6.53 14.97
N ASN A 839 -23.07 -6.81 15.41
CA ASN A 839 -22.62 -6.64 16.80
C ASN A 839 -22.86 -5.24 17.39
N MET A 840 -22.98 -4.21 16.55
CA MET A 840 -23.40 -2.86 16.95
C MET A 840 -24.77 -2.87 17.65
N VAL A 841 -25.70 -3.70 17.16
CA VAL A 841 -27.06 -3.84 17.71
C VAL A 841 -27.07 -4.65 19.00
N ILE A 842 -26.21 -5.67 19.12
CA ILE A 842 -26.13 -6.53 20.30
C ILE A 842 -25.72 -5.73 21.56
N LYS A 843 -25.03 -4.59 21.39
CA LYS A 843 -24.72 -3.64 22.47
C LYS A 843 -25.75 -2.50 22.64
N ALA A 844 -26.68 -2.33 21.70
CA ALA A 844 -27.71 -1.30 21.74
C ALA A 844 -28.94 -1.78 22.53
N THR A 845 -29.02 -1.44 23.82
CA THR A 845 -30.19 -1.75 24.67
C THR A 845 -31.44 -0.91 24.36
N ASP A 846 -31.44 -0.14 23.27
CA ASP A 846 -32.46 0.85 22.91
C ASP A 846 -32.73 0.87 21.41
N VAL A 847 -34.00 0.72 21.03
CA VAL A 847 -34.46 0.73 19.63
C VAL A 847 -34.35 2.12 19.00
N THR A 848 -34.42 3.20 19.79
CA THR A 848 -34.26 4.58 19.30
C THR A 848 -32.82 4.87 18.84
N LEU A 849 -31.84 4.12 19.36
CA LEU A 849 -30.46 4.18 18.86
C LEU A 849 -30.37 3.58 17.45
N LEU A 850 -31.12 2.52 17.14
CA LEU A 850 -31.20 1.96 15.77
C LEU A 850 -31.85 2.95 14.79
N GLU A 851 -32.89 3.68 15.20
CA GLU A 851 -33.48 4.74 14.37
C GLU A 851 -32.55 5.94 14.14
N THR A 852 -31.60 6.15 15.05
CA THR A 852 -30.55 7.17 14.90
C THR A 852 -29.47 6.67 13.94
N ILE A 853 -28.98 5.45 14.16
CA ILE A 853 -28.00 4.75 13.31
C ILE A 853 -28.47 4.62 11.85
N SER A 854 -29.75 4.31 11.62
CA SER A 854 -30.33 4.13 10.26
C SER A 854 -30.27 5.39 9.38
N ARG A 855 -29.92 6.55 9.94
CA ARG A 855 -29.70 7.80 9.21
C ARG A 855 -28.32 7.87 8.54
N SER A 856 -27.35 7.12 9.08
CA SER A 856 -25.93 7.15 8.70
C SER A 856 -25.34 5.79 8.34
N VAL A 857 -26.11 4.72 8.48
CA VAL A 857 -25.77 3.34 8.07
C VAL A 857 -26.91 2.83 7.18
N ILE A 858 -26.59 2.26 6.02
CA ILE A 858 -27.59 1.85 5.02
C ILE A 858 -28.08 0.41 5.21
N ALA A 859 -27.27 -0.47 5.81
CA ALA A 859 -27.64 -1.84 6.17
C ALA A 859 -26.70 -2.40 7.26
N LEU A 860 -27.12 -3.49 7.90
CA LEU A 860 -26.33 -4.23 8.89
C LEU A 860 -25.79 -5.53 8.29
N ASP A 861 -24.48 -5.71 8.37
CA ASP A 861 -23.75 -6.92 7.96
C ASP A 861 -23.99 -8.07 8.95
N ILE A 862 -24.49 -9.20 8.44
CA ILE A 862 -24.81 -10.40 9.22
C ILE A 862 -23.68 -11.43 9.14
N GLY A 863 -22.97 -11.51 8.00
CA GLY A 863 -21.89 -12.47 7.74
C GLY A 863 -20.56 -12.22 8.45
N ALA A 864 -20.45 -11.19 9.28
CA ALA A 864 -19.20 -10.74 9.89
C ALA A 864 -18.09 -10.47 8.85
N ALA A 865 -18.43 -9.74 7.79
CA ALA A 865 -17.47 -9.18 6.85
C ALA A 865 -16.50 -8.20 7.54
N GLY A 866 -16.91 -7.60 8.68
CA GLY A 866 -16.05 -6.77 9.53
C GLY A 866 -14.75 -7.48 9.93
N ALA A 867 -14.86 -8.69 10.47
CA ALA A 867 -13.72 -9.54 10.84
C ALA A 867 -12.80 -9.85 9.67
N ALA A 868 -13.37 -10.20 8.51
CA ALA A 868 -12.62 -10.48 7.30
C ALA A 868 -11.85 -9.23 6.81
N VAL A 869 -12.49 -8.06 6.82
CA VAL A 869 -11.86 -6.79 6.48
C VAL A 869 -10.73 -6.43 7.45
N GLN A 870 -10.94 -6.59 8.77
CA GLN A 870 -9.88 -6.38 9.77
C GLN A 870 -8.69 -7.33 9.56
N ALA A 871 -8.95 -8.62 9.35
CA ALA A 871 -7.90 -9.62 9.12
C ALA A 871 -7.12 -9.35 7.82
N ALA A 872 -7.79 -8.91 6.75
CA ALA A 872 -7.11 -8.47 5.53
C ALA A 872 -6.18 -7.28 5.80
N GLN A 873 -6.68 -6.25 6.47
CA GLN A 873 -5.93 -5.02 6.76
C GLN A 873 -4.77 -5.22 7.76
N ALA A 874 -4.83 -6.26 8.59
CA ALA A 874 -3.72 -6.70 9.44
C ALA A 874 -2.59 -7.38 8.64
N ILE A 875 -2.92 -8.10 7.56
CA ILE A 875 -1.97 -8.87 6.73
C ILE A 875 -1.42 -8.02 5.57
N SER A 876 -2.28 -7.27 4.88
CA SER A 876 -1.92 -6.38 3.78
C SER A 876 -2.88 -5.19 3.71
N LYS A 877 -2.35 -4.00 4.02
CA LYS A 877 -3.08 -2.72 3.90
C LYS A 877 -3.29 -2.26 2.45
N GLU A 878 -2.60 -2.90 1.50
CA GLU A 878 -2.65 -2.54 0.07
C GLU A 878 -3.55 -3.48 -0.73
N LEU A 879 -4.01 -4.59 -0.13
CA LEU A 879 -4.94 -5.51 -0.76
C LEU A 879 -6.33 -4.87 -0.91
N PRO A 880 -6.88 -4.78 -2.14
CA PRO A 880 -8.25 -4.33 -2.34
C PRO A 880 -9.24 -5.38 -1.84
N VAL A 881 -10.03 -5.01 -0.82
CA VAL A 881 -11.17 -5.78 -0.33
C VAL A 881 -12.46 -5.12 -0.85
N VAL A 882 -13.47 -5.94 -1.15
CA VAL A 882 -14.81 -5.52 -1.56
C VAL A 882 -15.81 -6.24 -0.67
N VAL A 883 -16.79 -5.55 -0.10
CA VAL A 883 -17.90 -6.18 0.62
C VAL A 883 -19.19 -5.90 -0.14
N ILE A 884 -19.88 -6.97 -0.53
CA ILE A 884 -21.16 -6.95 -1.24
C ILE A 884 -22.15 -7.79 -0.45
N SER A 885 -23.25 -7.19 -0.01
CA SER A 885 -24.28 -7.88 0.77
C SER A 885 -25.64 -7.73 0.09
N VAL A 886 -26.43 -8.79 0.03
CA VAL A 886 -27.82 -8.71 -0.46
C VAL A 886 -28.79 -8.47 0.70
N VAL A 887 -29.78 -7.61 0.49
CA VAL A 887 -30.84 -7.36 1.46
C VAL A 887 -31.74 -8.60 1.54
N THR A 888 -31.65 -9.33 2.65
CA THR A 888 -32.50 -10.50 2.95
C THR A 888 -33.67 -10.12 3.87
N GLU A 889 -33.45 -9.17 4.77
CA GLU A 889 -34.42 -8.70 5.76
C GLU A 889 -34.53 -7.17 5.74
N LEU A 890 -35.62 -6.60 6.29
CA LEU A 890 -35.88 -5.16 6.32
C LEU A 890 -36.30 -4.71 7.73
N PHE A 891 -35.67 -3.66 8.25
CA PHE A 891 -35.90 -3.18 9.62
C PHE A 891 -37.33 -2.68 9.90
N LYS A 892 -38.14 -2.40 8.87
CA LYS A 892 -39.45 -1.74 9.01
C LYS A 892 -40.63 -2.31 8.22
N HIS A 893 -40.45 -3.33 7.36
CA HIS A 893 -41.53 -3.85 6.50
C HIS A 893 -41.43 -5.36 6.18
N ASP A 894 -42.35 -6.17 6.74
CA ASP A 894 -42.48 -7.62 6.49
C ASP A 894 -43.27 -7.99 5.22
N ASN A 895 -43.00 -7.33 4.09
CA ASN A 895 -43.56 -7.76 2.80
C ASN A 895 -42.72 -8.88 2.18
N TYR A 896 -42.86 -10.08 2.74
CA TYR A 896 -42.25 -11.30 2.22
C TYR A 896 -42.63 -11.52 0.74
N SER A 897 -41.63 -11.48 -0.15
CA SER A 897 -41.75 -11.87 -1.54
C SER A 897 -40.60 -12.80 -1.89
N SER A 898 -40.90 -13.95 -2.48
CA SER A 898 -39.92 -15.00 -2.78
C SER A 898 -39.05 -14.63 -3.98
N TYR A 899 -38.08 -13.76 -3.77
CA TYR A 899 -37.06 -13.38 -4.74
C TYR A 899 -35.83 -14.29 -4.63
N ASN A 900 -35.24 -14.65 -5.76
CA ASN A 900 -33.92 -15.29 -5.80
C ASN A 900 -32.84 -14.23 -5.48
N THR A 901 -32.55 -14.04 -4.19
CA THR A 901 -31.53 -13.12 -3.70
C THR A 901 -30.08 -13.58 -4.03
N PRO A 902 -29.73 -14.89 -4.04
CA PRO A 902 -28.46 -15.37 -4.59
C PRO A 902 -28.17 -14.88 -6.01
N HIS A 903 -29.14 -15.01 -6.93
CA HIS A 903 -28.96 -14.65 -8.34
C HIS A 903 -28.58 -13.18 -8.53
N GLN A 904 -29.23 -12.26 -7.80
CA GLN A 904 -28.94 -10.84 -7.92
C GLN A 904 -27.54 -10.48 -7.42
N VAL A 905 -27.09 -11.02 -6.29
CA VAL A 905 -25.75 -10.69 -5.75
C VAL A 905 -24.63 -11.30 -6.59
N VAL A 906 -24.85 -12.50 -7.17
CA VAL A 906 -23.89 -13.15 -8.07
C VAL A 906 -23.83 -12.46 -9.44
N GLU A 907 -24.98 -12.17 -10.07
CA GLU A 907 -25.07 -11.41 -11.33
C GLU A 907 -24.29 -10.10 -11.21
N PHE A 908 -24.54 -9.35 -10.13
CA PHE A 908 -23.87 -8.08 -9.88
C PHE A 908 -22.38 -8.22 -9.57
N THR A 909 -21.97 -9.24 -8.78
CA THR A 909 -20.55 -9.50 -8.51
C THR A 909 -19.79 -9.78 -9.80
N LEU A 910 -20.28 -10.70 -10.64
CA LEU A 910 -19.68 -11.03 -11.94
C LEU A 910 -19.61 -9.80 -12.85
N ASN A 911 -20.59 -8.90 -12.74
CA ASN A 911 -20.63 -7.63 -13.46
C ASN A 911 -19.58 -6.62 -12.95
N MET A 912 -19.32 -6.51 -11.64
CA MET A 912 -18.15 -5.77 -11.11
C MET A 912 -16.83 -6.37 -11.58
N LEU A 913 -16.69 -7.70 -11.56
CA LEU A 913 -15.45 -8.38 -11.95
C LEU A 913 -15.03 -8.05 -13.39
N LYS A 914 -15.97 -7.86 -14.35
CA LYS A 914 -15.69 -7.45 -15.74
C LYS A 914 -14.92 -6.11 -15.86
N HIS A 915 -14.97 -5.27 -14.83
CA HIS A 915 -14.29 -3.96 -14.80
C HIS A 915 -12.97 -3.97 -14.01
N ILE A 916 -12.49 -5.13 -13.53
CA ILE A 916 -11.19 -5.26 -12.86
C ILE A 916 -10.11 -5.60 -13.88
N LYS A 917 -9.06 -4.78 -13.91
CA LYS A 917 -7.80 -5.03 -14.63
C LYS A 917 -6.63 -4.95 -13.67
N ILE A 918 -5.48 -5.50 -14.04
CA ILE A 918 -4.24 -5.36 -13.28
C ILE A 918 -3.18 -4.62 -14.09
N GLU A 919 -2.40 -3.79 -13.41
CA GLU A 919 -1.16 -3.20 -13.90
C GLU A 919 -0.01 -3.57 -12.95
N THR A 920 1.13 -4.01 -13.49
CA THR A 920 2.36 -4.23 -12.73
C THR A 920 3.21 -2.96 -12.69
N LYS A 921 3.40 -2.36 -11.51
CA LYS A 921 4.30 -1.21 -11.30
C LYS A 921 5.28 -1.50 -10.16
N PHE A 922 6.57 -1.29 -10.43
CA PHE A 922 7.66 -1.49 -9.46
C PHE A 922 7.66 -2.87 -8.75
N GLY A 923 7.16 -3.91 -9.42
CA GLY A 923 7.00 -5.26 -8.85
C GLY A 923 5.67 -5.54 -8.16
N HIS A 924 4.82 -4.53 -7.95
CA HIS A 924 3.50 -4.66 -7.32
C HIS A 924 2.38 -4.74 -8.37
N ARG A 925 1.50 -5.74 -8.25
CA ARG A 925 0.25 -5.83 -9.04
C ARG A 925 -0.81 -4.93 -8.42
N ASN A 926 -1.35 -4.00 -9.21
CA ASN A 926 -2.31 -2.99 -8.78
C ASN A 926 -3.61 -3.09 -9.59
N ILE A 927 -4.77 -3.00 -8.92
CA ILE A 927 -6.06 -2.96 -9.62
C ILE A 927 -6.24 -1.62 -10.35
N MET A 928 -6.77 -1.71 -11.56
CA MET A 928 -7.17 -0.62 -12.45
C MET A 928 -8.62 -0.79 -12.90
N THR A 929 -9.22 0.33 -13.30
CA THR A 929 -10.60 0.46 -13.82
C THR A 929 -10.59 0.63 -15.34
#